data_AF-A0A951S164-F1
#
_entry.id   AF-A0A951S164-F1
#
_cell.length_a   1.000
_cell.length_b   1.000
_cell.length_c   1.000
_cell.angle_alpha   90.00
_cell.angle_beta   90.00
_cell.angle_gamma   90.00
#
_symmetry.space_group_name_H-M   'P 1'
#
loop_
_entity.id
_entity.type
_entity.pdbx_description
1 polymer ?
#
loop_
_entity_poly.entity_id
_entity_poly.type
_entity_poly.pdbx_seq_one_letter_code
_entity_poly.pdbx_strand_id
1 'polypeptide(L)'
;MEIDNSDIVLVTQKNKEPGFKGSFDLKKPKRSYFLKNTAISLLIYTITFFVWYYFKRNTILLDPEYQSLFAYYLISLFFSSIIANKAFLTRKHEYTQSLRKIYISIILSLGALSFFLLQINAENLSRYVILGSMLTGAAAESVYFYFVSYNKGIKKIIDRNPVAWKYMIPDFILLTLSIYFFIVNKIGIQKINERHLIVLILIYLSWFFAALFTHKFNPLKQSSNNWSAAGLQIKFYLLILSIITLAVFTVNIKSEYWAYFIQAVSIYSGVSFVMFLFLYVRKLPYPTDEVANIFLKTFEIGNPAISSYKKSYLGKYRLINSQPYESVLKQKFQFQYFKDFPEVFDFLEREIELKAFDANKTLVIRSADKYNIDVLDNSSMELIVNLHELNDLRRINDYFRLVNQKLVKNGVYLGCVIPIKNHYKSFQKKYPFLVANIFYLIDFIWKRVFPKLPVLRKVYFYLSKGRNRVISLAETLGRLVYCGFGILDMTEINNLIYFAVRKVKEPSTDKNPSYSLVFKMKRIGKEGKQIFVYKIRTMHPYSEYLQEFVYNQNNLSEGGKFKNDFRISSWGKFLRKFWIDELPMFVNLFKREMKLVGVRPVSPHYLSLYSPEFQQRRKKYKPGLVPPFYADLPTTIEEIEASEKKYLDLFDKNPIKTDIIYFIKIAVNIVFKRKRSS
;
A
#
# COMPACT_ATOMS: atom_id res chain seq x y z
N MET A 1 58.02 6.57 -29.60
CA MET A 1 57.96 7.03 -28.19
C MET A 1 56.72 6.43 -27.58
N GLU A 2 56.94 5.31 -26.87
CA GLU A 2 56.05 4.76 -25.85
C GLU A 2 56.12 5.61 -24.56
N ILE A 3 55.40 5.16 -23.52
CA ILE A 3 55.30 5.63 -22.12
C ILE A 3 54.02 6.47 -21.91
N ASP A 4 53.14 6.24 -20.92
CA ASP A 4 52.97 5.25 -19.85
C ASP A 4 51.47 5.25 -19.47
N ASN A 5 50.96 4.16 -18.92
CA ASN A 5 49.69 4.15 -18.19
C ASN A 5 49.90 3.34 -16.89
N SER A 6 50.68 3.93 -15.99
CA SER A 6 50.81 3.52 -14.59
C SER A 6 50.05 4.51 -13.70
N ASP A 7 49.52 3.96 -12.60
CA ASP A 7 48.82 4.63 -11.49
C ASP A 7 47.31 4.86 -11.63
N ILE A 8 46.51 3.91 -11.12
CA ILE A 8 45.93 4.02 -9.77
C ILE A 8 45.37 2.65 -9.36
N VAL A 9 46.03 2.08 -8.34
CA VAL A 9 45.74 0.80 -7.68
C VAL A 9 44.62 1.00 -6.65
N LEU A 10 43.53 0.23 -6.76
CA LEU A 10 42.57 0.04 -5.65
C LEU A 10 42.77 -1.37 -5.05
N VAL A 11 43.35 -1.37 -3.86
CA VAL A 11 43.63 -2.52 -3.01
C VAL A 11 42.33 -3.22 -2.58
N THR A 12 42.08 -4.42 -3.08
CA THR A 12 41.14 -5.37 -2.45
C THR A 12 41.93 -6.37 -1.61
N GLN A 13 42.07 -6.09 -0.31
CA GLN A 13 42.57 -7.08 0.66
C GLN A 13 41.51 -8.17 0.88
N LYS A 14 41.87 -9.38 0.46
CA LYS A 14 41.12 -10.62 0.63
C LYS A 14 41.66 -11.32 1.87
N ASN A 15 41.13 -10.98 3.05
CA ASN A 15 41.46 -11.73 4.27
C ASN A 15 40.79 -13.10 4.24
N LYS A 16 41.62 -14.13 4.08
CA LYS A 16 41.32 -15.53 4.41
C LYS A 16 41.34 -15.67 5.94
N GLU A 17 40.25 -16.17 6.50
CA GLU A 17 40.25 -16.80 7.83
C GLU A 17 39.71 -18.24 7.73
N PRO A 18 40.11 -19.12 8.66
CA PRO A 18 40.28 -20.55 8.40
C PRO A 18 38.99 -21.36 8.54
N GLY A 19 38.98 -22.51 7.87
CA GLY A 19 37.83 -23.40 7.75
C GLY A 19 37.29 -23.91 9.09
N PHE A 20 36.05 -23.55 9.38
CA PHE A 20 35.18 -24.33 10.27
C PHE A 20 34.50 -25.44 9.46
N LYS A 21 35.08 -26.64 9.46
CA LYS A 21 34.36 -27.88 9.13
C LYS A 21 33.37 -28.19 10.26
N GLY A 22 32.20 -27.55 10.21
CA GLY A 22 31.01 -28.00 10.91
C GLY A 22 29.94 -28.26 9.86
N SER A 23 29.57 -29.52 9.67
CA SER A 23 28.47 -29.94 8.80
C SER A 23 27.15 -29.29 9.27
N PHE A 24 26.86 -28.12 8.73
CA PHE A 24 25.58 -27.45 8.90
C PHE A 24 24.54 -28.20 8.06
N ASP A 25 23.81 -29.09 8.75
CA ASP A 25 22.64 -29.78 8.23
C ASP A 25 21.54 -28.74 7.87
N LEU A 26 21.61 -28.28 6.62
CA LEU A 26 20.66 -27.36 6.00
C LEU A 26 19.43 -28.16 5.54
N LYS A 27 18.28 -27.81 6.14
CA LYS A 27 16.88 -28.05 5.68
C LYS A 27 16.15 -29.26 6.30
N LYS A 28 15.74 -29.15 7.57
CA LYS A 28 14.39 -29.65 7.93
C LYS A 28 13.35 -28.56 7.59
N PRO A 29 12.33 -28.86 6.77
CA PRO A 29 11.32 -27.87 6.40
C PRO A 29 10.52 -27.45 7.64
N LYS A 30 10.17 -26.15 7.76
CA LYS A 30 9.29 -25.59 8.81
C LYS A 30 8.00 -26.42 9.04
N ARG A 31 7.57 -27.16 8.02
CA ARG A 31 6.43 -28.08 8.03
C ARG A 31 6.56 -29.25 9.01
N SER A 32 7.77 -29.83 9.17
CA SER A 32 7.99 -30.96 10.08
C SER A 32 7.83 -30.56 11.55
N TYR A 33 8.33 -29.38 11.93
CA TYR A 33 8.16 -28.84 13.28
C TYR A 33 6.71 -28.43 13.58
N PHE A 34 6.01 -27.85 12.60
CA PHE A 34 4.61 -27.46 12.74
C PHE A 34 3.72 -28.64 13.15
N LEU A 35 3.76 -29.74 12.38
CA LEU A 35 2.98 -30.94 12.66
C LEU A 35 3.36 -31.57 14.00
N LYS A 36 4.67 -31.72 14.26
CA LYS A 36 5.19 -32.33 15.49
C LYS A 36 4.77 -31.55 16.74
N ASN A 37 5.02 -30.24 16.78
CA ASN A 37 4.72 -29.43 17.95
C ASN A 37 3.21 -29.37 18.20
N THR A 38 2.41 -29.23 17.15
CA THR A 38 0.95 -29.18 17.27
C THR A 38 0.39 -30.49 17.81
N ALA A 39 0.86 -31.63 17.30
CA ALA A 39 0.45 -32.95 17.81
C ALA A 39 0.82 -33.14 19.28
N ILE A 40 2.03 -32.75 19.69
CA ILE A 40 2.47 -32.85 21.09
C ILE A 40 1.66 -31.94 22.00
N SER A 41 1.42 -30.68 21.60
CA SER A 41 0.56 -29.79 22.35
C SER A 41 -0.84 -30.41 22.53
N LEU A 42 -1.49 -30.84 21.45
CA LEU A 42 -2.84 -31.42 21.52
C LEU A 42 -2.89 -32.66 22.41
N LEU A 43 -1.87 -33.53 22.35
CA LEU A 43 -1.76 -34.69 23.23
C LEU A 43 -1.68 -34.29 24.71
N ILE A 44 -0.78 -33.37 25.06
CA ILE A 44 -0.62 -32.87 26.43
C ILE A 44 -1.95 -32.34 26.96
N TYR A 45 -2.60 -31.44 26.21
CA TYR A 45 -3.85 -30.82 26.66
C TYR A 45 -5.04 -31.78 26.67
N THR A 46 -5.01 -32.84 25.84
CA THR A 46 -6.01 -33.92 25.89
C THR A 46 -5.87 -34.71 27.18
N ILE A 47 -4.66 -35.14 27.51
CA ILE A 47 -4.38 -35.87 28.75
C ILE A 47 -4.79 -35.04 29.96
N THR A 48 -4.38 -33.77 30.03
CA THR A 48 -4.73 -32.93 31.17
C THR A 48 -6.22 -32.65 31.27
N PHE A 49 -6.94 -32.55 30.15
CA PHE A 49 -8.40 -32.41 30.16
C PHE A 49 -9.09 -33.63 30.77
N PHE A 50 -8.73 -34.84 30.32
CA PHE A 50 -9.32 -36.07 30.86
C PHE A 50 -8.95 -36.30 32.33
N VAL A 51 -7.74 -35.95 32.77
CA VAL A 51 -7.34 -36.01 34.18
C VAL A 51 -8.24 -35.12 35.04
N TRP A 52 -8.41 -33.85 34.64
CA TRP A 52 -9.26 -32.92 35.40
C TRP A 52 -10.75 -33.28 35.32
N TYR A 53 -11.21 -33.80 34.19
CA TYR A 53 -12.56 -34.33 34.06
C TYR A 53 -12.80 -35.52 34.99
N TYR A 54 -11.87 -36.48 35.01
CA TYR A 54 -11.91 -37.62 35.92
C TYR A 54 -11.94 -37.20 37.39
N PHE A 55 -11.10 -36.24 37.79
CA PHE A 55 -11.15 -35.71 39.16
C PHE A 55 -12.50 -35.09 39.53
N LYS A 56 -13.25 -34.55 38.56
CA LYS A 56 -14.54 -33.91 38.82
C LYS A 56 -15.73 -34.87 38.72
N ARG A 57 -15.69 -35.83 37.81
CA ARG A 57 -16.82 -36.71 37.46
C ARG A 57 -16.62 -38.18 37.86
N ASN A 58 -15.40 -38.55 38.26
CA ASN A 58 -14.98 -39.92 38.58
C ASN A 58 -15.22 -40.93 37.45
N THR A 59 -15.31 -40.45 36.20
CA THR A 59 -15.50 -41.24 34.98
C THR A 59 -14.67 -40.67 33.84
N ILE A 60 -14.39 -41.49 32.83
CA ILE A 60 -13.66 -41.08 31.61
C ILE A 60 -14.63 -40.78 30.46
N LEU A 61 -15.85 -41.32 30.52
CA LEU A 61 -16.89 -41.08 29.53
C LEU A 61 -17.42 -39.64 29.67
N LEU A 62 -17.26 -38.86 28.61
CA LEU A 62 -17.67 -37.45 28.56
C LEU A 62 -19.20 -37.35 28.41
N ASP A 63 -19.83 -36.61 29.32
CA ASP A 63 -21.22 -36.15 29.17
C ASP A 63 -21.37 -35.36 27.84
N PRO A 64 -22.56 -35.34 27.20
CA PRO A 64 -22.76 -34.62 25.93
C PRO A 64 -22.31 -33.14 25.96
N GLU A 65 -22.51 -32.46 27.09
CA GLU A 65 -22.04 -31.08 27.28
C GLU A 65 -20.50 -30.99 27.24
N TYR A 66 -19.80 -31.91 27.91
CA TYR A 66 -18.34 -31.97 27.92
C TYR A 66 -17.74 -32.47 26.60
N GLN A 67 -18.48 -33.25 25.80
CA GLN A 67 -18.06 -33.62 24.44
C GLN A 67 -17.98 -32.39 23.53
N SER A 68 -19.02 -31.55 23.55
CA SER A 68 -19.03 -30.29 22.78
C SER A 68 -17.94 -29.33 23.24
N LEU A 69 -17.74 -29.21 24.57
CA LEU A 69 -16.69 -28.41 25.16
C LEU A 69 -15.30 -28.90 24.76
N PHE A 70 -15.06 -30.22 24.79
CA PHE A 70 -13.77 -30.80 24.45
C PHE A 70 -13.40 -30.55 22.99
N ALA A 71 -14.37 -30.65 22.07
CA ALA A 71 -14.15 -30.31 20.66
C ALA A 71 -13.73 -28.83 20.51
N TYR A 72 -14.44 -27.91 21.18
CA TYR A 72 -14.11 -26.48 21.14
C TYR A 72 -12.75 -26.18 21.78
N TYR A 73 -12.41 -26.87 22.87
CA TYR A 73 -11.14 -26.78 23.58
C TYR A 73 -9.94 -27.15 22.69
N LEU A 74 -10.05 -28.22 21.89
CA LEU A 74 -9.00 -28.59 20.94
C LEU A 74 -8.89 -27.58 19.78
N ILE A 75 -10.04 -27.11 19.26
CA ILE A 75 -10.09 -26.11 18.20
C ILE A 75 -9.42 -24.81 18.66
N SER A 76 -9.74 -24.32 19.86
CA SER A 76 -9.17 -23.09 20.41
C SER A 76 -7.65 -23.21 20.63
N LEU A 77 -7.16 -24.38 21.05
CA LEU A 77 -5.73 -24.66 21.18
C LEU A 77 -5.00 -24.67 19.84
N PHE A 78 -5.62 -25.24 18.80
CA PHE A 78 -5.04 -25.27 17.46
C PHE A 78 -4.88 -23.86 16.88
N PHE A 79 -5.96 -23.07 16.87
CA PHE A 79 -5.92 -21.71 16.33
C PHE A 79 -5.02 -20.77 17.14
N SER A 80 -5.07 -20.85 18.47
CA SER A 80 -4.23 -20.03 19.34
C SER A 80 -2.74 -20.32 19.13
N SER A 81 -2.37 -21.58 18.88
CA SER A 81 -0.99 -22.00 18.58
C SER A 81 -0.47 -21.38 17.28
N ILE A 82 -1.33 -21.25 16.26
CA ILE A 82 -0.99 -20.60 14.99
C ILE A 82 -0.78 -19.09 15.21
N ILE A 83 -1.73 -18.42 15.86
CA ILE A 83 -1.68 -16.97 16.11
C ILE A 83 -0.45 -16.58 16.95
N ALA A 84 -0.15 -17.37 17.98
CA ALA A 84 1.02 -17.17 18.83
C ALA A 84 2.36 -17.53 18.15
N ASN A 85 2.32 -18.15 16.96
CA ASN A 85 3.46 -18.79 16.29
C ASN A 85 4.14 -19.88 17.15
N LYS A 86 3.39 -20.50 18.07
CA LYS A 86 3.86 -21.59 18.94
C LYS A 86 4.18 -22.84 18.11
N ALA A 87 3.30 -23.19 17.16
CA ALA A 87 3.49 -24.34 16.28
C ALA A 87 4.81 -24.30 15.49
N PHE A 88 5.35 -23.10 15.20
CA PHE A 88 6.59 -22.92 14.43
C PHE A 88 7.87 -22.88 15.27
N LEU A 89 7.80 -23.19 16.57
CA LEU A 89 8.98 -23.26 17.42
C LEU A 89 9.96 -24.33 16.92
N THR A 90 11.23 -23.98 16.90
CA THR A 90 12.34 -24.85 16.48
C THR A 90 13.36 -24.94 17.60
N ARG A 91 14.22 -25.96 17.56
CA ARG A 91 15.34 -26.13 18.51
C ARG A 91 16.27 -24.92 18.61
N LYS A 92 16.23 -23.98 17.66
CA LYS A 92 17.05 -22.76 17.66
C LYS A 92 16.49 -21.61 18.51
N HIS A 93 15.27 -21.72 19.02
CA HIS A 93 14.69 -20.68 19.87
C HIS A 93 15.19 -20.79 21.30
N GLU A 94 15.41 -19.63 21.94
CA GLU A 94 15.68 -19.54 23.37
C GLU A 94 14.43 -19.93 24.18
N TYR A 95 14.65 -20.54 25.34
CA TYR A 95 13.56 -20.99 26.21
C TYR A 95 12.59 -19.86 26.61
N THR A 96 13.10 -18.67 26.92
CA THR A 96 12.28 -17.50 27.28
C THR A 96 11.35 -17.06 26.14
N GLN A 97 11.82 -17.15 24.89
CA GLN A 97 11.00 -16.86 23.71
C GLN A 97 9.95 -17.93 23.46
N SER A 98 10.28 -19.20 23.72
CA SER A 98 9.34 -20.32 23.66
C SER A 98 8.22 -20.14 24.70
N LEU A 99 8.56 -19.86 25.95
CA LEU A 99 7.62 -19.59 27.04
C LEU A 99 6.64 -18.46 26.69
N ARG A 100 7.16 -17.34 26.19
CA ARG A 100 6.32 -16.20 25.81
C ARG A 100 5.26 -16.59 24.77
N LYS A 101 5.60 -17.43 23.79
CA LYS A 101 4.64 -17.90 22.77
C LYS A 101 3.63 -18.89 23.35
N ILE A 102 4.04 -19.75 24.28
CA ILE A 102 3.17 -20.69 25.00
C ILE A 102 2.12 -19.91 25.79
N TYR A 103 2.53 -18.97 26.63
CA TYR A 103 1.60 -18.18 27.45
C TYR A 103 0.60 -17.37 26.61
N ILE A 104 1.05 -16.74 25.52
CA ILE A 104 0.14 -16.04 24.59
C ILE A 104 -0.88 -17.01 23.98
N SER A 105 -0.45 -18.21 23.55
CA SER A 105 -1.36 -19.23 23.01
C SER A 105 -2.43 -19.62 24.03
N ILE A 106 -2.05 -19.78 25.30
CA ILE A 106 -2.97 -20.25 26.35
C ILE A 106 -3.97 -19.17 26.71
N ILE A 107 -3.53 -17.92 26.87
CA ILE A 107 -4.43 -16.78 27.13
C ILE A 107 -5.45 -16.65 25.99
N LEU A 108 -5.02 -16.75 24.73
CA LEU A 108 -5.92 -16.70 23.57
C LEU A 108 -6.93 -17.86 23.59
N SER A 109 -6.47 -19.08 23.91
CA SER A 109 -7.33 -20.26 24.00
C SER A 109 -8.37 -20.13 25.12
N LEU A 110 -7.94 -19.72 26.31
CA LEU A 110 -8.81 -19.49 27.47
C LEU A 110 -9.85 -18.40 27.21
N GLY A 111 -9.46 -17.31 26.55
CA GLY A 111 -10.40 -16.26 26.17
C GLY A 111 -11.45 -16.73 25.17
N ALA A 112 -11.06 -17.54 24.18
CA ALA A 112 -11.99 -18.13 23.21
C ALA A 112 -12.98 -19.10 23.88
N LEU A 113 -12.47 -20.00 24.75
CA LEU A 113 -13.30 -20.91 25.53
C LEU A 113 -14.27 -20.17 26.45
N SER A 114 -13.78 -19.15 27.15
CA SER A 114 -14.61 -18.30 28.02
C SER A 114 -15.72 -17.63 27.21
N PHE A 115 -15.42 -17.15 26.00
CA PHE A 115 -16.44 -16.56 25.12
C PHE A 115 -17.53 -17.56 24.74
N PHE A 116 -17.13 -18.77 24.34
CA PHE A 116 -18.05 -19.84 23.97
C PHE A 116 -18.98 -20.25 25.13
N LEU A 117 -18.42 -20.38 26.33
CA LEU A 117 -19.19 -20.73 27.54
C LEU A 117 -20.20 -19.64 27.92
N LEU A 118 -19.84 -18.37 27.77
CA LEU A 118 -20.76 -17.25 27.99
C LEU A 118 -21.93 -17.26 27.00
N GLN A 119 -21.72 -17.70 25.76
CA GLN A 119 -22.77 -17.76 24.74
C GLN A 119 -23.79 -18.89 24.97
N ILE A 120 -23.33 -20.04 25.46
CA ILE A 120 -24.20 -21.20 25.71
C ILE A 120 -24.89 -21.10 27.09
N ASN A 121 -24.56 -20.08 27.89
CA ASN A 121 -25.03 -19.90 29.26
C ASN A 121 -24.84 -21.17 30.11
N ALA A 122 -23.68 -21.81 29.95
CA ALA A 122 -23.38 -23.11 30.55
C ALA A 122 -22.97 -22.95 32.02
N GLU A 123 -23.92 -22.57 32.87
CA GLU A 123 -23.72 -22.38 34.32
C GLU A 123 -23.37 -23.69 35.04
N ASN A 124 -23.75 -24.84 34.46
CA ASN A 124 -23.54 -26.18 35.02
C ASN A 124 -22.13 -26.76 34.76
N LEU A 125 -21.34 -26.16 33.86
CA LEU A 125 -20.00 -26.65 33.53
C LEU A 125 -18.97 -26.20 34.59
N SER A 126 -18.15 -27.16 35.03
CA SER A 126 -17.13 -26.90 36.05
C SER A 126 -15.98 -26.09 35.45
N ARG A 127 -15.88 -24.82 35.89
CA ARG A 127 -14.77 -23.92 35.51
C ARG A 127 -13.40 -24.47 35.91
N TYR A 128 -13.35 -25.25 36.99
CA TYR A 128 -12.14 -25.91 37.47
C TYR A 128 -11.57 -26.90 36.46
N VAL A 129 -12.41 -27.62 35.72
CA VAL A 129 -11.94 -28.58 34.70
C VAL A 129 -11.19 -27.84 33.60
N ILE A 130 -11.73 -26.71 33.14
CA ILE A 130 -11.18 -25.94 32.01
C ILE A 130 -9.91 -25.19 32.43
N LEU A 131 -9.96 -24.47 33.55
CA LEU A 131 -8.81 -23.71 34.05
C LEU A 131 -7.70 -24.65 34.51
N GLY A 132 -8.04 -25.70 35.24
CA GLY A 132 -7.12 -26.71 35.70
C GLY A 132 -6.40 -27.40 34.55
N SER A 133 -7.13 -27.89 33.54
CA SER A 133 -6.54 -28.59 32.40
C SER A 133 -5.63 -27.71 31.56
N MET A 134 -5.98 -26.42 31.41
CA MET A 134 -5.15 -25.44 30.68
C MET A 134 -3.88 -25.11 31.44
N LEU A 135 -3.95 -24.88 32.76
CA LEU A 135 -2.77 -24.52 33.56
C LEU A 135 -1.80 -25.70 33.71
N THR A 136 -2.30 -26.91 33.97
CA THR A 136 -1.43 -28.09 34.05
C THR A 136 -0.86 -28.45 32.67
N GLY A 137 -1.66 -28.27 31.61
CA GLY A 137 -1.19 -28.42 30.22
C GLY A 137 -0.09 -27.41 29.87
N ALA A 138 -0.22 -26.16 30.32
CA ALA A 138 0.79 -25.11 30.18
C ALA A 138 2.12 -25.50 30.81
N ALA A 139 2.05 -26.02 32.04
CA ALA A 139 3.21 -26.43 32.81
C ALA A 139 3.93 -27.59 32.12
N ALA A 140 3.19 -28.64 31.74
CA ALA A 140 3.73 -29.78 31.01
C ALA A 140 4.35 -29.38 29.66
N GLU A 141 3.67 -28.50 28.91
CA GLU A 141 4.17 -27.98 27.64
C GLU A 141 5.43 -27.11 27.82
N SER A 142 5.51 -26.32 28.90
CA SER A 142 6.69 -25.52 29.24
C SER A 142 7.90 -26.41 29.54
N VAL A 143 7.70 -27.47 30.33
CA VAL A 143 8.73 -28.48 30.61
C VAL A 143 9.20 -29.16 29.32
N TYR A 144 8.28 -29.55 28.44
CA TYR A 144 8.63 -30.12 27.13
C TYR A 144 9.54 -29.17 26.32
N PHE A 145 9.18 -27.88 26.23
CA PHE A 145 9.97 -26.91 25.50
C PHE A 145 11.27 -26.53 26.19
N TYR A 146 11.41 -26.72 27.51
CA TYR A 146 12.68 -26.58 28.21
C TYR A 146 13.71 -27.58 27.68
N PHE A 147 13.33 -28.85 27.53
CA PHE A 147 14.21 -29.89 26.99
C PHE A 147 14.48 -29.77 25.49
N VAL A 148 13.58 -29.12 24.74
CA VAL A 148 13.71 -28.97 23.27
C VAL A 148 14.41 -27.68 22.85
N SER A 149 14.40 -26.65 23.70
CA SER A 149 14.98 -25.32 23.39
C SER A 149 16.49 -25.28 23.62
N TYR A 150 17.18 -24.38 22.92
CA TYR A 150 18.62 -24.20 23.05
C TYR A 150 18.93 -23.28 24.23
N ASN A 151 19.59 -23.80 25.27
CA ASN A 151 20.06 -23.03 26.41
C ASN A 151 21.47 -22.47 26.14
N LYS A 152 21.53 -21.24 25.62
CA LYS A 152 22.74 -20.41 25.78
C LYS A 152 22.49 -19.43 26.92
N GLY A 153 23.52 -19.26 27.76
CA GLY A 153 23.53 -18.33 28.88
C GLY A 153 23.03 -16.95 28.48
N ILE A 154 22.26 -16.35 29.39
CA ILE A 154 21.56 -15.08 29.24
C ILE A 154 22.55 -13.98 28.86
N LYS A 155 22.66 -13.67 27.58
CA LYS A 155 23.25 -12.41 27.12
C LYS A 155 22.51 -11.92 25.90
N LYS A 156 21.48 -11.10 26.13
CA LYS A 156 21.19 -9.98 25.26
C LYS A 156 20.43 -8.88 25.97
N ILE A 157 21.06 -7.72 25.96
CA ILE A 157 20.56 -6.41 26.36
C ILE A 157 19.17 -6.22 25.74
N ILE A 158 18.17 -6.03 26.60
CA ILE A 158 16.87 -5.53 26.19
C ILE A 158 17.13 -4.11 25.69
N ASP A 159 17.13 -3.90 24.38
CA ASP A 159 17.00 -2.56 23.81
C ASP A 159 15.67 -1.99 24.31
N ARG A 160 15.74 -1.23 25.41
CA ARG A 160 14.63 -0.48 25.97
C ARG A 160 14.36 0.70 25.04
N ASN A 161 13.61 0.43 23.98
CA ASN A 161 13.07 1.51 23.18
C ASN A 161 12.08 2.31 24.04
N PRO A 162 12.19 3.64 24.09
CA PRO A 162 11.28 4.46 24.88
C PRO A 162 9.85 4.35 24.33
N VAL A 163 8.91 4.12 25.22
CA VAL A 163 7.47 4.16 24.93
C VAL A 163 7.15 5.55 24.39
N ALA A 164 6.50 5.62 23.22
CA ALA A 164 6.15 6.91 22.65
C ALA A 164 4.82 7.41 23.24
N TRP A 165 4.91 8.17 24.35
CA TRP A 165 3.79 8.76 25.08
C TRP A 165 2.77 9.51 24.18
N LYS A 166 3.26 10.11 23.08
CA LYS A 166 2.45 10.79 22.05
C LYS A 166 1.38 9.90 21.40
N TYR A 167 1.55 8.58 21.40
CA TYR A 167 0.56 7.62 20.88
C TYR A 167 -0.22 6.92 21.99
N MET A 168 0.37 6.81 23.18
CA MET A 168 -0.25 6.16 24.34
C MET A 168 -1.43 6.97 24.91
N ILE A 169 -1.28 8.30 25.02
CA ILE A 169 -2.31 9.17 25.61
C ILE A 169 -3.61 9.16 24.78
N PRO A 170 -3.60 9.38 23.44
CA PRO A 170 -4.83 9.32 22.65
C PRO A 170 -5.51 7.95 22.69
N ASP A 171 -4.71 6.88 22.76
CA ASP A 171 -5.20 5.50 22.82
C ASP A 171 -5.87 5.17 24.15
N PHE A 172 -5.31 5.68 25.25
CA PHE A 172 -5.90 5.60 26.59
C PHE A 172 -7.22 6.37 26.68
N ILE A 173 -7.27 7.58 26.11
CA ILE A 173 -8.51 8.37 26.03
C ILE A 173 -9.57 7.61 25.23
N LEU A 174 -9.19 7.00 24.10
CA LEU A 174 -10.11 6.20 23.29
C LEU A 174 -10.67 4.99 24.06
N LEU A 175 -9.83 4.28 24.82
CA LEU A 175 -10.28 3.18 25.67
C LEU A 175 -11.28 3.67 26.73
N THR A 176 -10.96 4.78 27.39
CA THR A 176 -11.79 5.37 28.44
C THR A 176 -13.14 5.85 27.91
N LEU A 177 -13.17 6.48 26.72
CA LEU A 177 -14.41 6.84 26.03
C LEU A 177 -15.25 5.59 25.70
N SER A 178 -14.61 4.52 25.21
CA SER A 178 -15.31 3.28 24.92
C SER A 178 -15.95 2.66 26.17
N ILE A 179 -15.21 2.62 27.28
CA ILE A 179 -15.72 2.14 28.58
C ILE A 179 -16.91 2.99 29.03
N TYR A 180 -16.81 4.31 28.93
CA TYR A 180 -17.90 5.20 29.33
C TYR A 180 -19.18 4.93 28.53
N PHE A 181 -19.10 4.93 27.18
CA PHE A 181 -20.28 4.78 26.32
C PHE A 181 -20.91 3.39 26.38
N PHE A 182 -20.11 2.33 26.48
CA PHE A 182 -20.60 0.95 26.34
C PHE A 182 -20.81 0.25 27.68
N ILE A 183 -20.16 0.69 28.76
CA ILE A 183 -20.32 0.10 30.10
C ILE A 183 -21.07 1.08 31.00
N VAL A 184 -20.48 2.23 31.31
CA VAL A 184 -21.02 3.16 32.31
C VAL A 184 -22.40 3.70 31.91
N ASN A 185 -22.56 4.13 30.67
CA ASN A 185 -23.81 4.67 30.15
C ASN A 185 -24.89 3.59 29.95
N LYS A 186 -24.52 2.34 29.67
CA LYS A 186 -25.47 1.25 29.43
C LYS A 186 -25.93 0.56 30.71
N ILE A 187 -25.03 0.35 31.66
CA ILE A 187 -25.33 -0.24 32.97
C ILE A 187 -25.98 0.82 33.88
N GLY A 188 -25.51 2.06 33.79
CA GLY A 188 -25.88 3.15 34.69
C GLY A 188 -25.03 3.14 35.96
N ILE A 189 -24.53 4.31 36.38
CA ILE A 189 -23.59 4.46 37.50
C ILE A 189 -24.10 3.80 38.78
N GLN A 190 -25.40 3.89 39.05
CA GLN A 190 -26.03 3.35 40.26
C GLN A 190 -26.08 1.81 40.31
N LYS A 191 -25.98 1.11 39.17
CA LYS A 191 -26.04 -0.37 39.09
C LYS A 191 -24.65 -1.02 39.06
N ILE A 192 -23.57 -0.23 39.07
CA ILE A 192 -22.20 -0.73 39.06
C ILE A 192 -21.82 -1.21 40.45
N ASN A 193 -21.79 -2.53 40.62
CA ASN A 193 -21.26 -3.20 41.82
C ASN A 193 -19.74 -3.43 41.79
N GLU A 194 -19.19 -3.97 42.88
CA GLU A 194 -17.77 -4.30 43.05
C GLU A 194 -17.22 -5.24 41.96
N ARG A 195 -18.01 -6.23 41.52
CA ARG A 195 -17.60 -7.17 40.47
C ARG A 195 -17.35 -6.46 39.14
N HIS A 196 -18.21 -5.51 38.79
CA HIS A 196 -18.00 -4.67 37.60
C HIS A 196 -16.73 -3.82 37.74
N LEU A 197 -16.47 -3.27 38.93
CA LEU A 197 -15.28 -2.46 39.19
C LEU A 197 -13.99 -3.29 39.03
N ILE A 198 -13.97 -4.54 39.52
CA ILE A 198 -12.85 -5.46 39.33
C ILE A 198 -12.56 -5.66 37.83
N VAL A 199 -13.59 -5.90 37.01
CA VAL A 199 -13.40 -6.08 35.57
C VAL A 199 -12.93 -4.78 34.91
N LEU A 200 -13.42 -3.61 35.33
CA LEU A 200 -12.94 -2.31 34.82
C LEU A 200 -11.44 -2.09 35.12
N ILE A 201 -11.00 -2.39 36.34
CA ILE A 201 -9.58 -2.32 36.72
C ILE A 201 -8.76 -3.28 35.86
N LEU A 202 -9.26 -4.51 35.66
CA LEU A 202 -8.61 -5.50 34.81
C LEU A 202 -8.52 -5.06 33.35
N ILE A 203 -9.48 -4.28 32.82
CA ILE A 203 -9.38 -3.68 31.47
C ILE A 203 -8.16 -2.78 31.36
N TYR A 204 -7.97 -1.85 32.31
CA TYR A 204 -6.84 -0.92 32.27
C TYR A 204 -5.50 -1.61 32.50
N LEU A 205 -5.42 -2.53 33.46
CA LEU A 205 -4.20 -3.31 33.70
C LEU A 205 -3.84 -4.16 32.48
N SER A 206 -4.83 -4.87 31.91
CA SER A 206 -4.62 -5.69 30.72
C SER A 206 -4.18 -4.85 29.53
N TRP A 207 -4.78 -3.67 29.33
CA TRP A 207 -4.36 -2.72 28.30
C TRP A 207 -2.89 -2.31 28.47
N PHE A 208 -2.49 -1.92 29.68
CA PHE A 208 -1.13 -1.46 29.96
C PHE A 208 -0.10 -2.57 29.76
N PHE A 209 -0.30 -3.73 30.40
CA PHE A 209 0.63 -4.86 30.29
C PHE A 209 0.67 -5.43 28.87
N ALA A 210 -0.49 -5.61 28.21
CA ALA A 210 -0.51 -6.07 26.83
C ALA A 210 0.25 -5.11 25.91
N ALA A 211 0.16 -3.79 26.13
CA ALA A 211 0.86 -2.80 25.34
C ALA A 211 2.38 -2.87 25.52
N LEU A 212 2.85 -3.10 26.76
CA LEU A 212 4.26 -3.33 27.07
C LEU A 212 4.77 -4.62 26.41
N PHE A 213 4.05 -5.73 26.58
CA PHE A 213 4.45 -7.02 26.01
C PHE A 213 4.48 -6.97 24.48
N THR A 214 3.47 -6.39 23.84
CA THR A 214 3.39 -6.35 22.37
C THR A 214 4.18 -5.20 21.74
N HIS A 215 4.79 -4.33 22.54
CA HIS A 215 5.46 -3.12 22.10
C HIS A 215 4.53 -2.23 21.25
N LYS A 216 3.24 -2.16 21.60
CA LYS A 216 2.19 -1.44 20.85
C LYS A 216 2.59 0.00 20.55
N PHE A 217 3.19 0.67 21.53
CA PHE A 217 3.56 2.09 21.48
C PHE A 217 5.04 2.33 21.16
N ASN A 218 5.81 1.30 20.78
CA ASN A 218 7.14 1.55 20.26
C ASN A 218 7.05 2.27 18.91
N PRO A 219 7.95 3.22 18.63
CA PRO A 219 7.96 3.87 17.34
C PRO A 219 8.07 2.83 16.23
N LEU A 220 7.16 2.93 15.26
CA LEU A 220 7.06 2.13 14.02
C LEU A 220 8.35 2.02 13.17
N LYS A 221 9.50 2.51 13.65
CA LYS A 221 10.84 2.37 13.07
C LYS A 221 11.36 0.93 13.07
N GLN A 222 10.85 0.05 13.91
CA GLN A 222 11.51 -1.23 14.21
C GLN A 222 11.17 -2.38 13.23
N SER A 223 10.21 -2.19 12.32
CA SER A 223 9.79 -3.21 11.36
C SER A 223 10.17 -2.82 9.94
N SER A 224 11.08 -3.60 9.33
CA SER A 224 11.40 -3.52 7.90
C SER A 224 10.30 -4.10 7.00
N ASN A 225 9.24 -4.70 7.58
CA ASN A 225 8.22 -5.43 6.83
C ASN A 225 6.81 -5.12 7.32
N ASN A 226 6.00 -4.53 6.44
CA ASN A 226 4.76 -3.87 6.83
C ASN A 226 3.73 -4.74 7.58
N TRP A 227 3.75 -6.04 7.30
CA TRP A 227 2.84 -7.00 7.91
C TRP A 227 3.20 -7.36 9.36
N SER A 228 4.47 -7.24 9.76
CA SER A 228 4.83 -7.54 11.15
C SER A 228 4.34 -6.46 12.11
N ALA A 229 4.30 -5.19 11.68
CA ALA A 229 3.76 -4.10 12.49
C ALA A 229 2.25 -4.23 12.73
N ALA A 230 1.46 -4.51 11.68
CA ALA A 230 0.04 -4.78 11.82
C ALA A 230 -0.22 -6.07 12.64
N GLY A 231 0.60 -7.10 12.47
CA GLY A 231 0.52 -8.33 13.25
C GLY A 231 0.74 -8.12 14.75
N LEU A 232 1.63 -7.20 15.16
CA LEU A 232 1.84 -6.85 16.57
C LEU A 232 0.59 -6.19 17.19
N GLN A 233 -0.07 -5.31 16.42
CA GLN A 233 -1.32 -4.66 16.86
C GLN A 233 -2.48 -5.63 16.96
N ILE A 234 -2.66 -6.49 15.96
CA ILE A 234 -3.70 -7.54 15.99
C ILE A 234 -3.49 -8.45 17.21
N LYS A 235 -2.24 -8.83 17.50
CA LYS A 235 -1.91 -9.62 18.71
C LYS A 235 -2.28 -8.89 20.00
N PHE A 236 -2.03 -7.59 20.08
CA PHE A 236 -2.44 -6.77 21.22
C PHE A 236 -3.96 -6.82 21.43
N TYR A 237 -4.75 -6.56 20.38
CA TYR A 237 -6.21 -6.53 20.48
C TYR A 237 -6.82 -7.89 20.80
N LEU A 238 -6.28 -8.96 20.21
CA LEU A 238 -6.71 -10.32 20.54
C LEU A 238 -6.39 -10.67 22.00
N LEU A 239 -5.20 -10.27 22.48
CA LEU A 239 -4.78 -10.57 23.84
C LEU A 239 -5.61 -9.82 24.89
N ILE A 240 -5.86 -8.52 24.71
CA ILE A 240 -6.74 -7.77 25.62
C ILE A 240 -8.17 -8.33 25.59
N LEU A 241 -8.71 -8.65 24.40
CA LEU A 241 -10.04 -9.24 24.29
C LEU A 241 -10.12 -10.58 25.03
N SER A 242 -9.13 -11.46 24.84
CA SER A 242 -9.08 -12.76 25.52
C SER A 242 -8.97 -12.65 27.04
N ILE A 243 -8.14 -11.73 27.55
CA ILE A 243 -8.01 -11.52 29.01
C ILE A 243 -9.33 -11.00 29.59
N ILE A 244 -10.02 -10.09 28.90
CA ILE A 244 -11.26 -9.52 29.41
C ILE A 244 -12.40 -10.51 29.35
N THR A 245 -12.51 -11.30 28.29
CA THR A 245 -13.49 -12.38 28.25
C THR A 245 -13.26 -13.41 29.35
N LEU A 246 -11.99 -13.74 29.63
CA LEU A 246 -11.63 -14.61 30.75
C LEU A 246 -11.99 -13.98 32.10
N ALA A 247 -11.68 -12.69 32.31
CA ALA A 247 -11.99 -11.97 33.55
C ALA A 247 -13.50 -11.90 33.81
N VAL A 248 -14.28 -11.60 32.78
CA VAL A 248 -15.75 -11.57 32.84
C VAL A 248 -16.30 -12.95 33.21
N PHE A 249 -15.75 -14.00 32.61
CA PHE A 249 -16.13 -15.38 32.92
C PHE A 249 -15.74 -15.79 34.35
N THR A 250 -14.53 -15.49 34.81
CA THR A 250 -14.06 -15.88 36.15
C THR A 250 -14.77 -15.12 37.26
N VAL A 251 -14.98 -13.80 37.11
CA VAL A 251 -15.66 -12.94 38.07
C VAL A 251 -17.18 -13.20 38.13
N ASN A 252 -17.72 -13.97 37.19
CA ASN A 252 -19.14 -14.33 37.12
C ASN A 252 -20.06 -13.09 37.05
N ILE A 253 -19.83 -12.26 36.03
CA ILE A 253 -20.72 -11.13 35.73
C ILE A 253 -22.06 -11.67 35.24
N LYS A 254 -23.17 -11.06 35.70
CA LYS A 254 -24.53 -11.46 35.30
C LYS A 254 -24.69 -11.49 33.78
N SER A 255 -25.51 -12.43 33.30
CA SER A 255 -25.81 -12.64 31.87
C SER A 255 -26.27 -11.36 31.14
N GLU A 256 -26.91 -10.44 31.86
CA GLU A 256 -27.38 -9.15 31.33
C GLU A 256 -26.26 -8.11 31.04
N TYR A 257 -25.07 -8.22 31.65
CA TYR A 257 -24.04 -7.16 31.57
C TYR A 257 -22.73 -7.58 30.90
N TRP A 258 -22.39 -8.87 30.85
CA TRP A 258 -21.07 -9.32 30.34
C TRP A 258 -20.80 -8.86 28.90
N ALA A 259 -21.84 -8.80 28.07
CA ALA A 259 -21.76 -8.42 26.67
C ALA A 259 -21.24 -6.98 26.51
N TYR A 260 -21.57 -6.08 27.44
CA TYR A 260 -21.12 -4.68 27.41
C TYR A 260 -19.61 -4.55 27.58
N PHE A 261 -18.99 -5.36 28.43
CA PHE A 261 -17.53 -5.35 28.63
C PHE A 261 -16.78 -5.83 27.39
N ILE A 262 -17.26 -6.91 26.78
CA ILE A 262 -16.68 -7.45 25.55
C ILE A 262 -16.88 -6.45 24.40
N GLN A 263 -18.08 -5.89 24.27
CA GLN A 263 -18.41 -4.89 23.25
C GLN A 263 -17.52 -3.64 23.37
N ALA A 264 -17.31 -3.13 24.58
CA ALA A 264 -16.46 -1.96 24.81
C ALA A 264 -15.01 -2.18 24.32
N VAL A 265 -14.44 -3.34 24.63
CA VAL A 265 -13.06 -3.68 24.21
C VAL A 265 -12.99 -3.97 22.71
N SER A 266 -14.00 -4.63 22.13
CA SER A 266 -14.07 -4.89 20.68
C SER A 266 -14.16 -3.59 19.87
N ILE A 267 -15.01 -2.64 20.29
CA ILE A 267 -15.17 -1.37 19.59
C ILE A 267 -13.91 -0.52 19.70
N TYR A 268 -13.35 -0.41 20.91
CA TYR A 268 -12.05 0.23 21.11
C TYR A 268 -10.98 -0.39 20.20
N SER A 269 -10.89 -1.71 20.13
CA SER A 269 -9.91 -2.41 19.30
C SER A 269 -10.09 -2.09 17.81
N GLY A 270 -11.33 -2.04 17.33
CA GLY A 270 -11.64 -1.67 15.94
C GLY A 270 -11.22 -0.24 15.62
N VAL A 271 -11.65 0.73 16.44
CA VAL A 271 -11.33 2.15 16.22
C VAL A 271 -9.82 2.41 16.34
N SER A 272 -9.19 1.83 17.37
CA SER A 272 -7.74 1.92 17.60
C SER A 272 -6.95 1.31 16.43
N PHE A 273 -7.39 0.18 15.87
CA PHE A 273 -6.75 -0.42 14.71
C PHE A 273 -6.89 0.43 13.44
N VAL A 274 -8.04 1.07 13.22
CA VAL A 274 -8.23 2.01 12.11
C VAL A 274 -7.33 3.23 12.26
N MET A 275 -7.24 3.81 13.45
CA MET A 275 -6.31 4.91 13.74
C MET A 275 -4.85 4.48 13.54
N PHE A 276 -4.49 3.29 13.98
CA PHE A 276 -3.18 2.70 13.73
C PHE A 276 -2.91 2.57 12.22
N LEU A 277 -3.83 1.98 11.45
CA LEU A 277 -3.68 1.84 10.00
C LEU A 277 -3.49 3.20 9.32
N PHE A 278 -4.24 4.21 9.73
CA PHE A 278 -4.08 5.57 9.24
C PHE A 278 -2.69 6.15 9.55
N LEU A 279 -2.23 6.07 10.80
CA LEU A 279 -0.89 6.53 11.19
C LEU A 279 0.24 5.71 10.56
N TYR A 280 0.00 4.41 10.37
CA TYR A 280 0.92 3.45 9.78
C TYR A 280 1.13 3.72 8.28
N VAL A 281 0.04 3.90 7.53
CA VAL A 281 0.07 4.30 6.11
C VAL A 281 0.84 5.61 5.90
N ARG A 282 0.85 6.50 6.90
CA ARG A 282 1.56 7.79 6.86
C ARG A 282 3.06 7.71 7.15
N LYS A 283 3.53 6.69 7.88
CA LYS A 283 4.96 6.48 8.20
C LYS A 283 5.70 5.62 7.18
N LEU A 284 4.98 4.93 6.31
CA LEU A 284 5.62 4.38 5.12
C LEU A 284 6.19 5.58 4.36
N PRO A 285 7.52 5.68 4.15
CA PRO A 285 8.04 6.63 3.18
C PRO A 285 7.28 6.33 1.91
N TYR A 286 6.42 7.26 1.47
CA TYR A 286 5.61 7.02 0.30
C TYR A 286 6.60 6.85 -0.85
N PRO A 287 6.78 5.63 -1.40
CA PRO A 287 7.79 5.44 -2.42
C PRO A 287 7.37 6.14 -3.71
N THR A 288 6.18 6.76 -3.77
CA THR A 288 5.75 7.66 -4.85
C THR A 288 6.19 9.09 -4.65
N ASP A 289 6.30 9.54 -3.40
CA ASP A 289 6.63 10.92 -3.06
C ASP A 289 8.15 11.11 -3.09
N GLU A 290 8.90 10.11 -2.62
CA GLU A 290 10.34 10.03 -2.83
C GLU A 290 10.65 9.91 -4.32
N VAL A 291 9.87 9.13 -5.08
CA VAL A 291 10.05 8.99 -6.53
C VAL A 291 9.69 10.26 -7.29
N ALA A 292 8.64 10.97 -6.91
CA ALA A 292 8.30 12.26 -7.51
C ALA A 292 9.32 13.35 -7.13
N ASN A 293 9.87 13.31 -5.92
CA ASN A 293 10.94 14.23 -5.51
C ASN A 293 12.27 13.89 -6.16
N ILE A 294 12.62 12.60 -6.27
CA ILE A 294 13.76 12.13 -7.05
C ILE A 294 13.56 12.59 -8.48
N PHE A 295 12.37 12.39 -9.06
CA PHE A 295 12.04 12.82 -10.41
C PHE A 295 12.23 14.33 -10.59
N LEU A 296 11.60 15.16 -9.73
CA LEU A 296 11.73 16.62 -9.76
C LEU A 296 13.20 17.04 -9.60
N LYS A 297 13.94 16.46 -8.64
CA LYS A 297 15.36 16.74 -8.46
C LYS A 297 16.22 16.26 -9.62
N THR A 298 15.97 15.09 -10.21
CA THR A 298 16.70 14.62 -11.40
C THR A 298 16.39 15.47 -12.63
N PHE A 299 15.18 16.02 -12.69
CA PHE A 299 14.75 16.93 -13.73
C PHE A 299 15.41 18.30 -13.57
N GLU A 300 15.44 18.86 -12.36
CA GLU A 300 16.14 20.11 -12.01
C GLU A 300 17.67 20.02 -12.15
N ILE A 301 18.28 18.92 -11.69
CA ILE A 301 19.74 18.72 -11.68
C ILE A 301 20.28 18.38 -13.08
N GLY A 302 19.43 17.98 -14.03
CA GLY A 302 19.85 17.67 -15.40
C GLY A 302 20.93 16.58 -15.45
N ASN A 303 20.56 15.34 -15.11
CA ASN A 303 21.49 14.21 -15.12
C ASN A 303 22.17 14.05 -16.52
N PRO A 304 23.50 13.85 -16.64
CA PRO A 304 24.19 13.80 -17.94
C PRO A 304 23.77 12.64 -18.86
N ALA A 305 23.20 11.55 -18.32
CA ALA A 305 22.57 10.48 -19.12
C ALA A 305 21.19 10.87 -19.70
N ILE A 306 20.60 11.96 -19.21
CA ILE A 306 19.31 12.56 -19.63
C ILE A 306 19.55 13.65 -20.72
N SER A 307 20.82 13.91 -21.06
CA SER A 307 21.24 14.95 -22.02
C SER A 307 20.88 14.67 -23.49
N SER A 308 20.36 13.48 -23.82
CA SER A 308 20.05 13.13 -25.22
C SER A 308 18.89 13.93 -25.81
N TYR A 309 17.98 14.47 -24.98
CA TYR A 309 16.93 15.41 -25.43
C TYR A 309 17.26 16.88 -25.14
N LYS A 310 18.18 17.16 -24.20
CA LYS A 310 18.76 18.51 -24.02
C LYS A 310 19.67 18.89 -25.21
N LYS A 311 20.07 17.91 -26.03
CA LYS A 311 20.97 18.09 -27.18
C LYS A 311 20.32 18.68 -28.46
N SER A 312 19.02 18.96 -28.50
CA SER A 312 18.41 19.66 -29.65
C SER A 312 18.17 21.16 -29.43
N TYR A 313 18.35 21.69 -28.23
CA TYR A 313 18.22 23.11 -27.93
C TYR A 313 19.29 23.55 -26.94
N LEU A 314 20.45 23.96 -27.45
CA LEU A 314 21.55 24.51 -26.64
C LEU A 314 21.28 25.99 -26.26
N GLY A 315 20.03 26.36 -25.96
CA GLY A 315 19.61 27.73 -25.63
C GLY A 315 18.22 27.79 -25.01
N LYS A 316 17.89 28.93 -24.38
CA LYS A 316 16.56 29.23 -23.83
C LYS A 316 15.48 29.07 -24.91
N TYR A 317 14.27 28.68 -24.52
CA TYR A 317 13.16 28.52 -25.45
C TYR A 317 12.80 29.85 -26.12
N ARG A 318 12.69 29.85 -27.46
CA ARG A 318 12.29 30.98 -28.31
C ARG A 318 11.13 30.57 -29.20
N LEU A 319 10.22 31.50 -29.49
CA LEU A 319 9.22 31.28 -30.53
C LEU A 319 9.92 31.23 -31.90
N ILE A 320 9.54 30.25 -32.73
CA ILE A 320 10.06 30.14 -34.10
C ILE A 320 9.51 31.33 -34.88
N ASN A 321 10.38 32.24 -35.34
CA ASN A 321 10.13 33.47 -36.12
C ASN A 321 9.91 34.79 -35.35
N SER A 322 10.28 34.90 -34.06
CA SER A 322 10.22 36.19 -33.34
C SER A 322 11.52 36.99 -33.50
N GLN A 323 11.45 38.25 -33.96
CA GLN A 323 12.54 39.21 -33.77
C GLN A 323 12.60 39.62 -32.28
N PRO A 324 13.80 39.87 -31.71
CA PRO A 324 13.92 40.26 -30.31
C PRO A 324 13.26 41.63 -30.08
N TYR A 325 12.23 41.65 -29.23
CA TYR A 325 11.54 42.88 -28.84
C TYR A 325 12.32 43.62 -27.75
N GLU A 326 12.10 44.93 -27.61
CA GLU A 326 12.66 45.73 -26.52
C GLU A 326 12.31 45.15 -25.14
N SER A 327 13.22 45.33 -24.17
CA SER A 327 13.24 44.66 -22.86
C SER A 327 12.07 44.96 -21.89
N VAL A 328 11.01 45.64 -22.35
CA VAL A 328 9.86 46.08 -21.57
C VAL A 328 9.18 44.92 -20.82
N LEU A 329 9.05 43.75 -21.46
CA LEU A 329 8.43 42.58 -20.83
C LEU A 329 9.24 42.07 -19.64
N LYS A 330 10.57 42.01 -19.79
CA LYS A 330 11.47 41.55 -18.71
C LYS A 330 11.37 42.45 -17.49
N GLN A 331 11.36 43.77 -17.69
CA GLN A 331 11.24 44.74 -16.61
C GLN A 331 9.87 44.66 -15.91
N LYS A 332 8.77 44.54 -16.66
CA LYS A 332 7.43 44.35 -16.07
C LYS A 332 7.34 43.05 -15.26
N PHE A 333 7.91 41.96 -15.76
CA PHE A 333 7.94 40.69 -15.04
C PHE A 333 8.74 40.81 -13.74
N GLN A 334 9.95 41.36 -13.79
CA GLN A 334 10.85 41.47 -12.65
C GLN A 334 10.31 42.43 -11.56
N PHE A 335 9.80 43.60 -11.94
CA PHE A 335 9.52 44.68 -10.99
C PHE A 335 8.03 44.84 -10.66
N GLN A 336 7.11 44.30 -11.46
CA GLN A 336 5.67 44.46 -11.27
C GLN A 336 4.97 43.13 -10.95
N TYR A 337 5.17 42.08 -11.76
CA TYR A 337 4.41 40.83 -11.62
C TYR A 337 5.02 39.83 -10.63
N PHE A 338 6.35 39.74 -10.57
CA PHE A 338 7.07 38.79 -9.72
C PHE A 338 7.84 39.44 -8.57
N LYS A 339 7.52 40.70 -8.23
CA LYS A 339 8.15 41.42 -7.12
C LYS A 339 8.15 40.62 -5.81
N ASP A 340 7.04 39.94 -5.52
CA ASP A 340 6.87 39.13 -4.31
C ASP A 340 7.37 37.67 -4.48
N PHE A 341 7.79 37.27 -5.69
CA PHE A 341 8.19 35.90 -6.05
C PHE A 341 9.41 35.87 -7.00
N PRO A 342 10.59 36.37 -6.57
CA PRO A 342 11.77 36.46 -7.43
C PRO A 342 12.24 35.10 -7.95
N GLU A 343 12.08 34.04 -7.14
CA GLU A 343 12.43 32.66 -7.51
C GLU A 343 11.63 32.15 -8.73
N VAL A 344 10.39 32.62 -8.91
CA VAL A 344 9.54 32.23 -10.05
C VAL A 344 9.97 32.97 -11.31
N PHE A 345 10.45 34.22 -11.17
CA PHE A 345 11.07 34.96 -12.25
C PHE A 345 12.37 34.29 -12.71
N ASP A 346 13.22 33.85 -11.78
CA ASP A 346 14.47 33.15 -12.10
C ASP A 346 14.21 31.84 -12.86
N PHE A 347 13.18 31.08 -12.45
CA PHE A 347 12.73 29.89 -13.17
C PHE A 347 12.31 30.22 -14.61
N LEU A 348 11.49 31.27 -14.79
CA LEU A 348 11.06 31.73 -16.10
C LEU A 348 12.23 32.16 -16.97
N GLU A 349 13.17 32.93 -16.41
CA GLU A 349 14.33 33.43 -17.14
C GLU A 349 15.30 32.30 -17.51
N ARG A 350 15.42 31.24 -16.71
CA ARG A 350 16.29 30.10 -17.01
C ARG A 350 15.85 29.37 -18.29
N GLU A 351 14.55 29.19 -18.46
CA GLU A 351 14.00 28.30 -19.48
C GLU A 351 13.45 29.03 -20.71
N ILE A 352 12.97 30.26 -20.53
CA ILE A 352 12.30 31.04 -21.57
C ILE A 352 13.07 32.33 -21.82
N GLU A 353 13.36 32.62 -23.09
CA GLU A 353 13.93 33.91 -23.44
C GLU A 353 12.83 34.96 -23.54
N LEU A 354 12.56 35.65 -22.44
CA LEU A 354 11.49 36.66 -22.34
C LEU A 354 11.60 37.79 -23.38
N LYS A 355 12.78 38.03 -23.97
CA LYS A 355 12.99 39.01 -25.06
C LYS A 355 12.39 38.56 -26.40
N ALA A 356 12.11 37.26 -26.55
CA ALA A 356 11.54 36.68 -27.76
C ALA A 356 10.00 36.70 -27.79
N PHE A 357 9.35 37.27 -26.78
CA PHE A 357 7.89 37.32 -26.65
C PHE A 357 7.41 38.77 -26.68
N ASP A 358 6.33 39.02 -27.42
CA ASP A 358 5.68 40.32 -27.46
C ASP A 358 4.92 40.59 -26.15
N ALA A 359 5.15 41.76 -25.55
CA ALA A 359 4.46 42.19 -24.34
C ALA A 359 2.95 42.35 -24.55
N ASN A 360 2.50 42.73 -25.74
CA ASN A 360 1.09 42.90 -26.07
C ASN A 360 0.37 41.56 -26.28
N LYS A 361 1.13 40.50 -26.62
CA LYS A 361 0.63 39.12 -26.75
C LYS A 361 0.96 38.26 -25.54
N THR A 362 1.22 38.91 -24.40
CA THR A 362 1.47 38.25 -23.11
C THR A 362 0.36 38.57 -22.12
N LEU A 363 -0.28 37.55 -21.55
CA LEU A 363 -1.25 37.69 -20.46
C LEU A 363 -0.64 37.22 -19.14
N VAL A 364 -0.69 38.06 -18.11
CA VAL A 364 -0.36 37.65 -16.73
C VAL A 364 -1.58 37.85 -15.85
N ILE A 365 -2.08 36.77 -15.26
CA ILE A 365 -3.26 36.77 -14.39
C ILE A 365 -3.01 36.01 -13.10
N ARG A 366 -3.83 36.31 -12.09
CA ARG A 366 -3.91 35.56 -10.83
C ARG A 366 -5.38 35.33 -10.47
N SER A 367 -6.08 34.55 -11.29
CA SER A 367 -7.51 34.29 -11.10
C SER A 367 -7.89 32.85 -11.44
N ALA A 368 -8.88 32.32 -10.71
CA ALA A 368 -9.59 31.08 -11.05
C ALA A 368 -10.70 31.28 -12.08
N ASP A 369 -11.05 32.53 -12.41
CA ASP A 369 -12.13 32.80 -13.35
C ASP A 369 -11.69 32.53 -14.79
N LYS A 370 -12.40 31.62 -15.44
CA LYS A 370 -12.20 31.20 -16.82
C LYS A 370 -12.48 32.34 -17.81
N TYR A 371 -13.35 33.28 -17.45
CA TYR A 371 -13.76 34.39 -18.33
C TYR A 371 -12.55 35.22 -18.82
N ASN A 372 -11.53 35.41 -17.98
CA ASN A 372 -10.31 36.14 -18.34
C ASN A 372 -9.55 35.55 -19.54
N ILE A 373 -9.71 34.25 -19.79
CA ILE A 373 -9.11 33.58 -20.96
C ILE A 373 -10.11 33.52 -22.12
N ASP A 374 -11.40 33.40 -21.82
CA ASP A 374 -12.45 33.21 -22.82
C ASP A 374 -12.62 34.40 -23.76
N VAL A 375 -12.47 35.62 -23.21
CA VAL A 375 -12.58 36.91 -23.92
C VAL A 375 -11.47 37.13 -24.96
N LEU A 376 -10.34 36.44 -24.83
CA LEU A 376 -9.21 36.60 -25.76
C LEU A 376 -9.55 36.05 -27.15
N ASP A 377 -8.95 36.58 -28.19
CA ASP A 377 -9.10 36.02 -29.54
C ASP A 377 -8.33 34.70 -29.69
N ASN A 378 -8.81 33.82 -30.59
CA ASN A 378 -8.15 32.54 -30.82
C ASN A 378 -6.79 32.74 -31.52
N SER A 379 -5.77 31.98 -31.12
CA SER A 379 -4.39 32.11 -31.62
C SER A 379 -3.82 33.54 -31.55
N SER A 380 -4.17 34.32 -30.54
CA SER A 380 -3.71 35.71 -30.37
C SER A 380 -2.49 35.84 -29.45
N MET A 381 -2.34 34.92 -28.49
CA MET A 381 -1.36 35.05 -27.41
C MET A 381 -0.10 34.20 -27.64
N GLU A 382 1.06 34.77 -27.33
CA GLU A 382 2.36 34.08 -27.36
C GLU A 382 2.71 33.50 -25.98
N LEU A 383 2.35 34.19 -24.90
CA LEU A 383 2.62 33.77 -23.52
C LEU A 383 1.40 34.00 -22.63
N ILE A 384 0.97 32.97 -21.90
CA ILE A 384 -0.06 33.08 -20.86
C ILE A 384 0.53 32.61 -19.54
N VAL A 385 0.46 33.45 -18.51
CA VAL A 385 0.94 33.17 -17.15
C VAL A 385 -0.24 33.26 -16.21
N ASN A 386 -0.58 32.15 -15.54
CA ASN A 386 -1.54 32.17 -14.44
C ASN A 386 -0.87 31.78 -13.12
N LEU A 387 -0.74 32.74 -12.21
CA LEU A 387 -0.15 32.56 -10.89
C LEU A 387 -1.15 32.07 -9.84
N HIS A 388 -2.42 31.87 -10.23
CA HIS A 388 -3.42 31.24 -9.39
C HIS A 388 -3.35 29.72 -9.47
N GLU A 389 -3.58 29.06 -8.34
CA GLU A 389 -3.45 27.63 -8.20
C GLU A 389 -4.49 26.87 -9.03
N LEU A 390 -4.04 25.90 -9.83
CA LEU A 390 -4.95 25.03 -10.59
C LEU A 390 -5.96 24.27 -9.72
N ASN A 391 -5.64 24.08 -8.43
CA ASN A 391 -6.48 23.36 -7.48
C ASN A 391 -7.88 23.97 -7.32
N ASP A 392 -8.01 25.29 -7.54
CA ASP A 392 -9.27 26.01 -7.42
C ASP A 392 -10.11 26.03 -8.71
N LEU A 393 -9.54 25.56 -9.83
CA LEU A 393 -10.24 25.45 -11.10
C LEU A 393 -11.17 24.22 -11.12
N ARG A 394 -12.48 24.46 -11.24
CA ARG A 394 -13.48 23.38 -11.26
C ARG A 394 -13.33 22.42 -12.44
N ARG A 395 -13.16 22.96 -13.65
CA ARG A 395 -13.08 22.21 -14.92
C ARG A 395 -11.74 22.44 -15.62
N ILE A 396 -10.69 21.90 -15.01
CA ILE A 396 -9.29 22.11 -15.44
C ILE A 396 -9.07 21.82 -16.93
N ASN A 397 -9.65 20.76 -17.48
CA ASN A 397 -9.47 20.47 -18.91
C ASN A 397 -10.15 21.50 -19.82
N ASP A 398 -11.31 22.01 -19.42
CA ASP A 398 -12.01 23.03 -20.22
C ASP A 398 -11.21 24.34 -20.19
N TYR A 399 -10.59 24.65 -19.05
CA TYR A 399 -9.65 25.75 -18.92
C TYR A 399 -8.39 25.54 -19.78
N PHE A 400 -7.74 24.37 -19.72
CA PHE A 400 -6.57 24.08 -20.56
C PHE A 400 -6.89 24.06 -22.05
N ARG A 401 -8.07 23.58 -22.45
CA ARG A 401 -8.54 23.65 -23.85
C ARG A 401 -8.68 25.09 -24.31
N LEU A 402 -9.27 25.96 -23.50
CA LEU A 402 -9.32 27.38 -23.81
C LEU A 402 -7.92 27.97 -23.97
N VAL A 403 -7.04 27.76 -22.98
CA VAL A 403 -5.66 28.26 -23.05
C VAL A 403 -4.98 27.77 -24.33
N ASN A 404 -5.15 26.49 -24.70
CA ASN A 404 -4.61 25.95 -25.95
C ASN A 404 -5.20 26.65 -27.19
N GLN A 405 -6.49 26.94 -27.21
CA GLN A 405 -7.15 27.66 -28.32
C GLN A 405 -6.67 29.11 -28.46
N LYS A 406 -6.40 29.80 -27.35
CA LYS A 406 -5.94 31.20 -27.36
C LYS A 406 -4.46 31.35 -27.71
N LEU A 407 -3.65 30.33 -27.45
CA LEU A 407 -2.22 30.34 -27.76
C LEU A 407 -1.93 30.10 -29.25
N VAL A 408 -0.98 30.87 -29.79
CA VAL A 408 -0.34 30.59 -31.08
C VAL A 408 0.38 29.25 -31.06
N LYS A 409 0.65 28.68 -32.23
CA LYS A 409 1.51 27.48 -32.34
C LYS A 409 2.86 27.76 -31.68
N ASN A 410 3.33 26.86 -30.81
CA ASN A 410 4.52 27.05 -29.98
C ASN A 410 4.44 28.16 -28.92
N GLY A 411 3.27 28.77 -28.70
CA GLY A 411 3.02 29.65 -27.56
C GLY A 411 3.18 28.91 -26.22
N VAL A 412 3.51 29.65 -25.17
CA VAL A 412 3.86 29.10 -23.86
C VAL A 412 2.78 29.40 -22.82
N TYR A 413 2.50 28.42 -21.98
CA TYR A 413 1.66 28.57 -20.81
C TYR A 413 2.47 28.27 -19.53
N LEU A 414 2.41 29.18 -18.56
CA LEU A 414 2.90 28.97 -17.21
C LEU A 414 1.74 28.87 -16.22
N GLY A 415 1.79 27.88 -15.35
CA GLY A 415 0.84 27.74 -14.24
C GLY A 415 1.46 27.13 -13.00
N CYS A 416 0.70 27.13 -11.90
CA CYS A 416 1.13 26.55 -10.63
C CYS A 416 0.07 25.60 -10.04
N VAL A 417 0.53 24.60 -9.28
CA VAL A 417 -0.34 23.62 -8.61
C VAL A 417 0.20 23.27 -7.23
N ILE A 418 -0.68 23.11 -6.25
CA ILE A 418 -0.34 22.46 -4.98
C ILE A 418 -0.47 20.94 -5.16
N PRO A 419 0.65 20.19 -5.16
CA PRO A 419 0.59 18.74 -5.24
C PRO A 419 0.06 18.14 -3.93
N ILE A 420 -0.57 16.97 -4.03
CA ILE A 420 -1.09 16.20 -2.88
C ILE A 420 -0.11 16.05 -1.71
N LYS A 421 1.20 15.97 -1.98
CA LYS A 421 2.27 15.77 -0.99
C LYS A 421 2.40 16.96 -0.03
N ASN A 422 2.09 18.16 -0.52
CA ASN A 422 2.36 19.44 0.12
C ASN A 422 1.21 19.90 1.01
N HIS A 423 0.03 19.29 0.85
CA HIS A 423 -1.13 19.51 1.71
C HIS A 423 -0.89 19.07 3.16
N TYR A 424 -0.25 17.93 3.41
CA TYR A 424 -0.03 17.50 4.79
C TYR A 424 0.96 18.40 5.55
N LYS A 425 2.02 18.86 4.86
CA LYS A 425 3.03 19.76 5.43
C LYS A 425 2.41 21.09 5.87
N SER A 426 1.39 21.59 5.18
CA SER A 426 0.72 22.84 5.56
C SER A 426 -0.06 22.69 6.87
N PHE A 427 -0.76 21.56 7.09
CA PHE A 427 -1.42 21.29 8.37
C PHE A 427 -0.43 21.16 9.54
N GLN A 428 0.74 20.54 9.32
CA GLN A 428 1.77 20.43 10.38
C GLN A 428 2.41 21.77 10.75
N LYS A 429 2.56 22.68 9.78
CA LYS A 429 3.03 24.05 10.07
C LYS A 429 1.98 24.87 10.82
N LYS A 430 0.70 24.62 10.57
CA LYS A 430 -0.41 25.41 11.12
C LYS A 430 -0.92 24.92 12.49
N TYR A 431 -0.82 23.62 12.77
CA TYR A 431 -1.42 23.02 13.97
C TYR A 431 -0.43 22.10 14.72
N PRO A 432 -0.57 21.98 16.06
CA PRO A 432 0.15 20.96 16.84
C PRO A 432 -0.12 19.54 16.32
N PHE A 433 0.85 18.63 16.49
CA PHE A 433 0.83 17.27 15.91
C PHE A 433 -0.52 16.53 16.01
N LEU A 434 -1.17 16.55 17.18
CA LEU A 434 -2.44 15.86 17.40
C LEU A 434 -3.57 16.49 16.57
N VAL A 435 -3.72 17.81 16.65
CA VAL A 435 -4.75 18.58 15.94
C VAL A 435 -4.53 18.52 14.44
N ALA A 436 -3.28 18.66 13.98
CA ALA A 436 -2.90 18.52 12.57
C ALA A 436 -3.33 17.16 11.99
N ASN A 437 -3.20 16.08 12.77
CA ASN A 437 -3.56 14.74 12.33
C ASN A 437 -5.06 14.54 12.21
N ILE A 438 -5.84 15.11 13.14
CA ILE A 438 -7.30 15.04 13.12
C ILE A 438 -7.84 15.86 11.95
N PHE A 439 -7.41 17.12 11.80
CA PHE A 439 -7.87 17.95 10.69
C PHE A 439 -7.44 17.41 9.33
N TYR A 440 -6.23 16.87 9.22
CA TYR A 440 -5.81 16.22 7.99
C TYR A 440 -6.62 14.93 7.70
N LEU A 441 -7.01 14.16 8.72
CA LEU A 441 -7.89 12.99 8.51
C LEU A 441 -9.25 13.42 7.95
N ILE A 442 -9.83 14.48 8.52
CA ILE A 442 -11.10 15.05 8.04
C ILE A 442 -10.93 15.57 6.61
N ASP A 443 -9.89 16.35 6.33
CA ASP A 443 -9.57 16.88 4.99
C ASP A 443 -9.31 15.74 3.99
N PHE A 444 -8.63 14.67 4.40
CA PHE A 444 -8.41 13.49 3.57
C PHE A 444 -9.73 12.79 3.21
N ILE A 445 -10.60 12.57 4.19
CA ILE A 445 -11.91 11.96 3.94
C ILE A 445 -12.72 12.85 2.99
N TRP A 446 -12.78 14.15 3.29
CA TRP A 446 -13.50 15.15 2.52
C TRP A 446 -13.00 15.27 1.08
N LYS A 447 -11.69 15.41 0.86
CA LYS A 447 -11.12 15.69 -0.46
C LYS A 447 -10.74 14.44 -1.26
N ARG A 448 -10.59 13.27 -0.62
CA ARG A 448 -10.08 12.05 -1.28
C ARG A 448 -11.06 10.90 -1.30
N VAL A 449 -11.90 10.77 -0.28
CA VAL A 449 -12.88 9.67 -0.16
C VAL A 449 -14.22 10.10 -0.75
N PHE A 450 -14.78 11.22 -0.29
CA PHE A 450 -16.11 11.69 -0.72
C PHE A 450 -16.24 11.84 -2.25
N PRO A 451 -15.28 12.44 -2.99
CA PRO A 451 -15.44 12.64 -4.44
C PRO A 451 -15.46 11.34 -5.25
N LYS A 452 -15.00 10.23 -4.67
CA LYS A 452 -14.90 8.93 -5.33
C LYS A 452 -16.11 8.03 -5.10
N LEU A 453 -16.91 8.31 -4.07
CA LEU A 453 -18.10 7.52 -3.74
C LEU A 453 -19.33 8.09 -4.46
N PRO A 454 -20.15 7.28 -5.14
CA PRO A 454 -21.21 7.78 -6.03
C PRO A 454 -22.18 8.77 -5.38
N VAL A 455 -22.60 8.50 -4.14
CA VAL A 455 -23.54 9.34 -3.37
C VAL A 455 -22.84 10.57 -2.82
N LEU A 456 -21.74 10.38 -2.08
CA LEU A 456 -21.00 11.48 -1.44
C LEU A 456 -20.34 12.43 -2.43
N ARG A 457 -20.10 11.99 -3.67
CA ARG A 457 -19.57 12.83 -4.75
C ARG A 457 -20.49 14.01 -5.04
N LYS A 458 -21.81 13.81 -5.05
CA LYS A 458 -22.78 14.90 -5.30
C LYS A 458 -22.69 15.95 -4.19
N VAL A 459 -22.70 15.51 -2.93
CA VAL A 459 -22.57 16.37 -1.74
C VAL A 459 -21.26 17.15 -1.76
N TYR A 460 -20.14 16.47 -2.04
CA TYR A 460 -18.84 17.11 -2.15
C TYR A 460 -18.83 18.21 -3.22
N PHE A 461 -19.31 17.94 -4.43
CA PHE A 461 -19.29 18.93 -5.52
C PHE A 461 -20.29 20.07 -5.32
N TYR A 462 -21.38 19.84 -4.58
CA TYR A 462 -22.31 20.88 -4.17
C TYR A 462 -21.66 21.85 -3.19
N LEU A 463 -21.06 21.32 -2.11
CA LEU A 463 -20.46 22.13 -1.04
C LEU A 463 -19.12 22.76 -1.43
N SER A 464 -18.23 22.01 -2.08
CA SER A 464 -16.92 22.53 -2.51
C SER A 464 -17.01 23.47 -3.70
N LYS A 465 -18.14 23.44 -4.45
CA LYS A 465 -18.28 24.03 -5.79
C LYS A 465 -17.15 23.61 -6.75
N GLY A 466 -16.42 22.54 -6.43
CA GLY A 466 -15.24 22.04 -7.15
C GLY A 466 -13.95 22.85 -6.99
N ARG A 467 -13.85 23.72 -5.96
CA ARG A 467 -12.61 24.43 -5.58
C ARG A 467 -11.73 23.58 -4.66
N ASN A 468 -10.46 23.96 -4.49
CA ASN A 468 -9.47 23.35 -3.60
C ASN A 468 -9.38 21.81 -3.74
N ARG A 469 -9.30 21.35 -5.00
CA ARG A 469 -9.19 19.94 -5.35
C ARG A 469 -7.77 19.45 -5.14
N VAL A 470 -7.64 18.20 -4.69
CA VAL A 470 -6.35 17.55 -4.50
C VAL A 470 -5.97 16.81 -5.78
N ILE A 471 -4.84 17.19 -6.37
CA ILE A 471 -4.36 16.67 -7.66
C ILE A 471 -2.91 16.19 -7.49
N SER A 472 -2.55 15.09 -8.14
CA SER A 472 -1.15 14.63 -8.17
C SER A 472 -0.40 15.26 -9.34
N LEU A 473 0.93 15.34 -9.24
CA LEU A 473 1.78 15.82 -10.33
C LEU A 473 1.52 15.05 -11.64
N ALA A 474 1.43 13.72 -11.58
CA ALA A 474 1.12 12.89 -12.73
C ALA A 474 -0.25 13.21 -13.37
N GLU A 475 -1.27 13.52 -12.57
CA GLU A 475 -2.57 13.92 -13.11
C GLU A 475 -2.48 15.30 -13.77
N THR A 476 -1.78 16.25 -13.16
CA THR A 476 -1.58 17.59 -13.73
C THR A 476 -0.87 17.52 -15.08
N LEU A 477 0.30 16.87 -15.14
CA LEU A 477 1.07 16.71 -16.37
C LEU A 477 0.28 15.93 -17.42
N GLY A 478 -0.40 14.85 -17.04
CA GLY A 478 -1.21 14.06 -17.96
C GLY A 478 -2.36 14.87 -18.57
N ARG A 479 -3.01 15.75 -17.80
CA ARG A 479 -4.05 16.67 -18.29
C ARG A 479 -3.49 17.69 -19.29
N LEU A 480 -2.30 18.23 -19.03
CA LEU A 480 -1.62 19.16 -19.94
C LEU A 480 -1.32 18.49 -21.28
N VAL A 481 -0.70 17.30 -21.26
CA VAL A 481 -0.39 16.54 -22.49
C VAL A 481 -1.66 16.14 -23.24
N TYR A 482 -2.71 15.73 -22.51
CA TYR A 482 -4.03 15.45 -23.09
C TYR A 482 -4.64 16.69 -23.77
N CYS A 483 -4.44 17.88 -23.22
CA CYS A 483 -4.89 19.15 -23.79
C CYS A 483 -3.92 19.71 -24.84
N GLY A 484 -2.97 18.91 -25.33
CA GLY A 484 -2.12 19.27 -26.48
C GLY A 484 -0.83 20.02 -26.15
N PHE A 485 -0.47 20.09 -24.86
CA PHE A 485 0.74 20.76 -24.42
C PHE A 485 1.95 19.80 -24.35
N GLY A 486 3.13 20.31 -24.67
CA GLY A 486 4.42 19.68 -24.42
C GLY A 486 5.08 20.28 -23.18
N ILE A 487 5.62 19.44 -22.31
CA ILE A 487 6.25 19.89 -21.05
C ILE A 487 7.64 20.44 -21.37
N LEU A 488 7.90 21.69 -20.95
CA LEU A 488 9.22 22.32 -21.06
C LEU A 488 10.02 22.08 -19.78
N ASP A 489 9.59 22.69 -18.67
CA ASP A 489 10.25 22.56 -17.37
C ASP A 489 9.23 22.64 -16.21
N MET A 490 9.65 22.24 -15.01
CA MET A 490 8.89 22.34 -13.77
C MET A 490 9.81 22.43 -12.56
N THR A 491 9.45 23.23 -11.57
CA THR A 491 10.22 23.39 -10.33
C THR A 491 9.30 23.53 -9.11
N GLU A 492 9.81 23.15 -7.94
CA GLU A 492 9.09 23.31 -6.66
C GLU A 492 9.58 24.56 -5.91
N ILE A 493 8.69 25.56 -5.78
CA ILE A 493 8.97 26.81 -5.08
C ILE A 493 7.89 27.01 -4.02
N ASN A 494 8.28 27.26 -2.76
CA ASN A 494 7.36 27.57 -1.66
C ASN A 494 6.15 26.64 -1.54
N ASN A 495 6.36 25.33 -1.69
CA ASN A 495 5.33 24.28 -1.58
C ASN A 495 4.35 24.22 -2.78
N LEU A 496 4.57 25.02 -3.82
CA LEU A 496 3.88 24.99 -5.12
C LEU A 496 4.79 24.37 -6.18
N ILE A 497 4.21 23.66 -7.14
CA ILE A 497 4.92 23.26 -8.35
C ILE A 497 4.54 24.24 -9.44
N TYR A 498 5.54 24.96 -9.96
CA TYR A 498 5.43 25.78 -11.16
C TYR A 498 5.81 24.93 -12.35
N PHE A 499 5.06 25.04 -13.45
CA PHE A 499 5.35 24.33 -14.68
C PHE A 499 5.24 25.27 -15.86
N ALA A 500 6.13 25.09 -16.85
CA ALA A 500 6.10 25.75 -18.14
C ALA A 500 5.81 24.70 -19.21
N VAL A 501 4.84 24.99 -20.08
CA VAL A 501 4.48 24.11 -21.19
C VAL A 501 4.28 24.89 -22.48
N ARG A 502 4.51 24.25 -23.62
CA ARG A 502 4.27 24.85 -24.94
C ARG A 502 3.11 24.18 -25.67
N LYS A 503 2.39 24.93 -26.51
CA LYS A 503 1.38 24.37 -27.42
C LYS A 503 2.08 23.55 -28.51
N VAL A 504 1.80 22.24 -28.56
CA VAL A 504 2.35 21.31 -29.57
C VAL A 504 1.28 20.89 -30.56
N LYS A 505 0.08 20.59 -30.06
CA LYS A 505 -1.05 20.10 -30.87
C LYS A 505 -2.37 20.57 -30.27
N GLU A 506 -3.44 20.32 -31.02
CA GLU A 506 -4.80 20.54 -30.54
C GLU A 506 -5.19 19.50 -29.47
N PRO A 507 -6.13 19.84 -28.55
CA PRO A 507 -6.55 18.95 -27.49
C PRO A 507 -7.12 17.62 -28.00
N SER A 508 -6.86 16.54 -27.27
CA SER A 508 -7.37 15.22 -27.62
C SER A 508 -8.91 15.16 -27.52
N THR A 509 -9.53 14.47 -28.48
CA THR A 509 -10.98 14.26 -28.59
C THR A 509 -11.48 13.01 -27.86
N ASP A 510 -10.60 12.29 -27.15
CA ASP A 510 -10.99 11.10 -26.39
C ASP A 510 -12.05 11.48 -25.34
N LYS A 511 -13.28 10.98 -25.53
CA LYS A 511 -14.45 11.31 -24.72
C LYS A 511 -14.38 10.70 -23.32
N ASN A 512 -13.54 9.68 -23.10
CA ASN A 512 -13.45 8.96 -21.83
C ASN A 512 -12.00 8.84 -21.33
N PRO A 513 -11.34 9.98 -21.03
CA PRO A 513 -10.08 9.93 -20.31
C PRO A 513 -10.31 9.20 -19.00
N SER A 514 -9.47 8.23 -18.71
CA SER A 514 -9.87 7.13 -17.85
C SER A 514 -9.85 7.59 -16.37
N TYR A 515 -11.03 7.86 -15.79
CA TYR A 515 -11.21 8.24 -14.36
C TYR A 515 -11.66 7.08 -13.48
N SER A 516 -12.14 6.02 -14.09
CA SER A 516 -12.74 4.87 -13.42
C SER A 516 -11.74 4.11 -12.56
N LEU A 517 -12.21 3.57 -11.42
CA LEU A 517 -11.47 2.64 -10.58
C LEU A 517 -11.10 1.36 -11.35
N VAL A 518 -11.98 0.91 -12.24
CA VAL A 518 -11.73 -0.21 -13.15
C VAL A 518 -11.31 0.31 -14.51
N PHE A 519 -10.13 -0.08 -14.93
CA PHE A 519 -9.58 0.20 -16.25
C PHE A 519 -9.83 -0.99 -17.18
N LYS A 520 -10.26 -0.72 -18.41
CA LYS A 520 -10.48 -1.75 -19.44
C LYS A 520 -9.50 -1.56 -20.59
N MET A 521 -8.84 -2.63 -20.99
CA MET A 521 -7.88 -2.64 -22.09
C MET A 521 -8.41 -3.47 -23.25
N LYS A 522 -8.41 -2.93 -24.47
CA LYS A 522 -8.69 -3.70 -25.68
C LYS A 522 -7.55 -4.68 -25.94
N ARG A 523 -7.89 -5.96 -26.11
CA ARG A 523 -6.95 -7.07 -26.36
C ARG A 523 -7.53 -8.02 -27.39
N ILE A 524 -6.65 -8.79 -28.05
CA ILE A 524 -7.07 -9.80 -29.02
C ILE A 524 -7.37 -11.12 -28.28
N GLY A 525 -8.58 -11.63 -28.48
CA GLY A 525 -9.07 -12.92 -27.98
C GLY A 525 -9.11 -14.00 -29.05
N LYS A 526 -9.84 -15.09 -28.75
CA LYS A 526 -10.04 -16.21 -29.68
C LYS A 526 -10.75 -15.72 -30.96
N GLU A 527 -10.40 -16.29 -32.10
CA GLU A 527 -10.87 -15.94 -33.45
C GLU A 527 -10.58 -14.47 -33.83
N GLY A 528 -9.60 -13.84 -33.17
CA GLY A 528 -9.28 -12.43 -33.41
C GLY A 528 -10.29 -11.44 -32.80
N LYS A 529 -11.32 -11.92 -32.08
CA LYS A 529 -12.34 -11.06 -31.46
C LYS A 529 -11.70 -10.11 -30.43
N GLN A 530 -12.09 -8.84 -30.47
CA GLN A 530 -11.62 -7.87 -29.48
C GLN A 530 -12.32 -8.10 -28.14
N ILE A 531 -11.54 -8.36 -27.10
CA ILE A 531 -12.02 -8.51 -25.72
C ILE A 531 -11.54 -7.35 -24.85
N PHE A 532 -12.29 -7.03 -23.81
CA PHE A 532 -11.91 -6.01 -22.82
C PHE A 532 -11.34 -6.68 -21.58
N VAL A 533 -10.04 -6.60 -21.37
CA VAL A 533 -9.40 -7.09 -20.15
C VAL A 533 -9.53 -6.05 -19.04
N TYR A 534 -10.13 -6.43 -17.92
CA TYR A 534 -10.39 -5.53 -16.78
C TYR A 534 -9.25 -5.58 -15.76
N LYS A 535 -8.82 -4.41 -15.28
CA LYS A 535 -7.84 -4.28 -14.18
C LYS A 535 -8.25 -3.14 -13.24
N ILE A 536 -7.78 -3.18 -12.00
CA ILE A 536 -7.90 -2.02 -11.10
C ILE A 536 -6.88 -0.97 -11.57
N ARG A 537 -7.29 0.29 -11.60
CA ARG A 537 -6.40 1.41 -11.88
C ARG A 537 -5.37 1.53 -10.76
N THR A 538 -4.09 1.37 -11.13
CA THR A 538 -2.96 1.55 -10.22
C THR A 538 -2.20 2.86 -10.46
N MET A 539 -2.41 3.50 -11.60
CA MET A 539 -1.79 4.78 -11.97
C MET A 539 -2.73 5.95 -11.72
N HIS A 540 -2.21 7.17 -11.61
CA HIS A 540 -3.02 8.38 -11.53
C HIS A 540 -3.85 8.58 -12.82
N PRO A 541 -4.99 9.31 -12.76
CA PRO A 541 -5.73 9.68 -13.98
C PRO A 541 -4.83 10.40 -14.99
N TYR A 542 -5.11 10.24 -16.29
CA TYR A 542 -4.32 10.81 -17.40
C TYR A 542 -2.87 10.33 -17.54
N SER A 543 -2.42 9.38 -16.73
CA SER A 543 -1.04 8.86 -16.79
C SER A 543 -0.70 8.14 -18.11
N GLU A 544 -1.71 7.67 -18.84
CA GLU A 544 -1.57 7.04 -20.16
C GLU A 544 -0.94 7.98 -21.20
N TYR A 545 -1.22 9.29 -21.12
CA TYR A 545 -0.68 10.29 -22.06
C TYR A 545 0.77 10.67 -21.74
N LEU A 546 1.26 10.32 -20.56
CA LEU A 546 2.64 10.57 -20.13
C LEU A 546 3.62 9.47 -20.57
N GLN A 547 3.19 8.48 -21.35
CA GLN A 547 4.04 7.35 -21.72
C GLN A 547 5.31 7.78 -22.46
N GLU A 548 5.17 8.65 -23.46
CA GLU A 548 6.31 9.17 -24.24
C GLU A 548 7.23 10.04 -23.36
N PHE A 549 6.64 10.93 -22.56
CA PHE A 549 7.38 11.78 -21.63
C PHE A 549 8.21 10.96 -20.63
N VAL A 550 7.63 9.91 -20.04
CA VAL A 550 8.32 9.03 -19.08
C VAL A 550 9.35 8.15 -19.79
N TYR A 551 9.07 7.70 -21.01
CA TYR A 551 10.00 6.92 -21.82
C TYR A 551 11.29 7.69 -22.13
N ASN A 552 11.15 8.96 -22.49
CA ASN A 552 12.28 9.81 -22.83
C ASN A 552 13.12 10.21 -21.61
N GLN A 553 12.57 10.13 -20.40
CA GLN A 553 13.26 10.57 -19.18
C GLN A 553 13.86 9.47 -18.31
N ASN A 554 13.32 8.25 -18.37
CA ASN A 554 13.77 7.14 -17.51
C ASN A 554 14.53 6.09 -18.30
N ASN A 555 15.70 5.68 -17.80
CA ASN A 555 16.36 4.46 -18.27
C ASN A 555 15.44 3.25 -18.02
N LEU A 556 15.18 2.48 -19.09
CA LEU A 556 14.46 1.22 -19.01
C LEU A 556 15.25 0.24 -18.12
N SER A 557 14.59 -0.41 -17.17
CA SER A 557 15.14 -1.59 -16.50
C SER A 557 15.02 -2.82 -17.40
N GLU A 558 15.77 -3.88 -17.07
CA GLU A 558 15.57 -5.20 -17.68
C GLU A 558 14.08 -5.58 -17.70
N GLY A 559 13.58 -6.00 -18.87
CA GLY A 559 12.16 -6.29 -19.11
C GLY A 559 11.29 -5.08 -19.50
N GLY A 560 11.87 -3.93 -19.83
CA GLY A 560 11.18 -2.79 -20.44
C GLY A 560 10.33 -1.96 -19.47
N LYS A 561 10.65 -1.96 -18.17
CA LYS A 561 9.91 -1.20 -17.14
C LYS A 561 10.66 0.05 -16.71
N PHE A 562 9.92 1.08 -16.30
CA PHE A 562 10.52 2.27 -15.72
C PHE A 562 10.86 2.03 -14.24
N LYS A 563 12.13 2.19 -13.87
CA LYS A 563 12.51 2.29 -12.46
C LYS A 563 11.91 3.58 -11.91
N ASN A 564 11.22 3.50 -10.76
CA ASN A 564 10.66 4.69 -10.10
C ASN A 564 9.64 5.47 -10.96
N ASP A 565 8.59 4.82 -11.44
CA ASP A 565 7.51 5.48 -12.18
C ASP A 565 6.60 6.31 -11.25
N PHE A 566 6.65 7.65 -11.37
CA PHE A 566 5.84 8.60 -10.58
C PHE A 566 4.34 8.56 -10.94
N ARG A 567 3.97 7.92 -12.06
CA ARG A 567 2.57 7.75 -12.46
C ARG A 567 1.85 6.72 -11.63
N ILE A 568 2.56 5.77 -11.03
CA ILE A 568 1.96 4.72 -10.20
C ILE A 568 1.63 5.31 -8.83
N SER A 569 0.37 5.22 -8.43
CA SER A 569 -0.09 5.65 -7.10
C SER A 569 0.43 4.73 -5.99
N SER A 570 0.47 5.20 -4.74
CA SER A 570 1.05 4.46 -3.62
C SER A 570 0.28 3.17 -3.31
N TRP A 571 -1.07 3.25 -3.28
CA TRP A 571 -1.90 2.05 -3.22
C TRP A 571 -1.77 1.21 -4.48
N GLY A 572 -1.55 1.82 -5.66
CA GLY A 572 -1.29 1.10 -6.90
C GLY A 572 -0.06 0.20 -6.83
N LYS A 573 1.04 0.67 -6.20
CA LYS A 573 2.22 -0.14 -5.93
C LYS A 573 1.89 -1.34 -5.04
N PHE A 574 1.07 -1.13 -4.01
CA PHE A 574 0.58 -2.20 -3.14
C PHE A 574 -0.27 -3.21 -3.93
N LEU A 575 -1.26 -2.74 -4.69
CA LEU A 575 -2.14 -3.59 -5.49
C LEU A 575 -1.33 -4.45 -6.47
N ARG A 576 -0.36 -3.86 -7.19
CA ARG A 576 0.55 -4.60 -8.09
C ARG A 576 1.42 -5.62 -7.37
N LYS A 577 1.95 -5.28 -6.19
CA LYS A 577 2.80 -6.18 -5.39
C LYS A 577 2.07 -7.46 -4.98
N PHE A 578 0.75 -7.35 -4.74
CA PHE A 578 -0.12 -8.44 -4.33
C PHE A 578 -1.02 -8.98 -5.46
N TRP A 579 -0.85 -8.51 -6.71
CA TRP A 579 -1.69 -8.86 -7.86
C TRP A 579 -3.20 -8.60 -7.64
N ILE A 580 -3.52 -7.70 -6.72
CA ILE A 580 -4.91 -7.30 -6.44
C ILE A 580 -5.47 -6.50 -7.62
N ASP A 581 -4.61 -5.79 -8.36
CA ASP A 581 -5.01 -5.05 -9.56
C ASP A 581 -5.50 -5.93 -10.70
N GLU A 582 -5.15 -7.22 -10.68
CA GLU A 582 -5.51 -8.20 -11.68
C GLU A 582 -6.81 -8.95 -11.35
N LEU A 583 -7.35 -8.83 -10.14
CA LEU A 583 -8.59 -9.49 -9.72
C LEU A 583 -9.79 -9.22 -10.66
N PRO A 584 -10.00 -8.02 -11.22
CA PRO A 584 -11.11 -7.81 -12.14
C PRO A 584 -11.05 -8.69 -13.41
N MET A 585 -9.89 -9.26 -13.76
CA MET A 585 -9.79 -10.22 -14.87
C MET A 585 -10.57 -11.52 -14.61
N PHE A 586 -10.93 -11.85 -13.36
CA PHE A 586 -11.84 -12.97 -13.08
C PHE A 586 -13.20 -12.80 -13.78
N VAL A 587 -13.64 -11.56 -14.02
CA VAL A 587 -14.86 -11.30 -14.82
C VAL A 587 -14.70 -11.84 -16.25
N ASN A 588 -13.52 -11.73 -16.85
CA ASN A 588 -13.26 -12.28 -18.19
C ASN A 588 -13.25 -13.83 -18.20
N LEU A 589 -12.82 -14.45 -17.10
CA LEU A 589 -12.92 -15.91 -16.92
C LEU A 589 -14.38 -16.35 -16.84
N PHE A 590 -15.20 -15.66 -16.03
CA PHE A 590 -16.64 -15.96 -15.92
C PHE A 590 -17.39 -15.72 -17.23
N LYS A 591 -17.02 -14.68 -17.99
CA LYS A 591 -17.54 -14.43 -19.35
C LYS A 591 -17.03 -15.41 -20.41
N ARG A 592 -16.15 -16.36 -20.04
CA ARG A 592 -15.51 -17.32 -20.95
C ARG A 592 -14.70 -16.68 -22.10
N GLU A 593 -14.31 -15.42 -21.96
CA GLU A 593 -13.44 -14.70 -22.91
C GLU A 593 -11.96 -15.08 -22.74
N MET A 594 -11.60 -15.49 -21.52
CA MET A 594 -10.26 -15.95 -21.13
C MET A 594 -10.34 -17.34 -20.48
N LYS A 595 -9.19 -18.01 -20.34
CA LYS A 595 -9.02 -19.22 -19.52
C LYS A 595 -7.96 -19.03 -18.43
N LEU A 596 -7.83 -19.97 -17.50
CA LEU A 596 -6.93 -19.83 -16.34
C LEU A 596 -5.45 -19.79 -16.77
N VAL A 597 -4.99 -20.80 -17.51
CA VAL A 597 -3.63 -20.87 -18.06
C VAL A 597 -3.73 -20.75 -19.57
N GLY A 598 -2.92 -19.90 -20.20
CA GLY A 598 -2.96 -19.68 -21.66
C GLY A 598 -2.16 -18.46 -22.12
N VAL A 599 -1.97 -18.29 -23.43
CA VAL A 599 -1.18 -17.19 -24.00
C VAL A 599 -1.64 -15.81 -23.50
N ARG A 600 -0.72 -14.84 -23.36
CA ARG A 600 -1.04 -13.56 -22.71
C ARG A 600 -2.07 -12.76 -23.53
N PRO A 601 -3.04 -12.03 -22.96
CA PRO A 601 -3.83 -11.10 -23.76
C PRO A 601 -2.95 -9.91 -24.20
N VAL A 602 -2.67 -9.79 -25.50
CA VAL A 602 -1.83 -8.75 -26.11
C VAL A 602 -2.65 -7.73 -26.89
N SER A 603 -2.13 -6.51 -27.04
CA SER A 603 -2.77 -5.47 -27.86
C SER A 603 -2.61 -5.80 -29.36
N PRO A 604 -3.44 -5.22 -30.25
CA PRO A 604 -3.28 -5.40 -31.69
C PRO A 604 -1.87 -5.00 -32.19
N HIS A 605 -1.33 -3.89 -31.69
CA HIS A 605 0.02 -3.43 -32.02
C HIS A 605 1.13 -4.36 -31.49
N TYR A 606 0.95 -4.98 -30.32
CA TYR A 606 1.94 -5.93 -29.83
C TYR A 606 1.87 -7.26 -30.58
N LEU A 607 0.66 -7.66 -31.02
CA LEU A 607 0.47 -8.84 -31.85
C LEU A 607 1.16 -8.70 -33.22
N SER A 608 1.23 -7.49 -33.79
CA SER A 608 1.92 -7.26 -35.07
C SER A 608 3.44 -7.41 -35.00
N LEU A 609 4.02 -7.53 -33.80
CA LEU A 609 5.45 -7.82 -33.62
C LEU A 609 5.77 -9.31 -33.74
N TYR A 610 4.76 -10.19 -33.70
CA TYR A 610 4.95 -11.64 -33.86
C TYR A 610 4.94 -12.05 -35.33
N SER A 611 5.50 -13.23 -35.63
CA SER A 611 5.46 -13.78 -36.99
C SER A 611 4.01 -13.95 -37.49
N PRO A 612 3.70 -13.64 -38.77
CA PRO A 612 2.34 -13.74 -39.31
C PRO A 612 1.71 -15.12 -39.13
N GLU A 613 2.51 -16.19 -39.27
CA GLU A 613 2.08 -17.57 -39.04
C GLU A 613 1.64 -17.77 -37.59
N PHE A 614 2.46 -17.34 -36.63
CA PHE A 614 2.15 -17.49 -35.22
C PHE A 614 0.96 -16.64 -34.80
N GLN A 615 0.79 -15.44 -35.37
CA GLN A 615 -0.39 -14.61 -35.12
C GLN A 615 -1.70 -15.37 -35.41
N GLN A 616 -1.76 -16.11 -36.53
CA GLN A 616 -2.96 -16.88 -36.88
C GLN A 616 -3.16 -18.08 -35.96
N ARG A 617 -2.09 -18.80 -35.63
CA ARG A 617 -2.16 -19.92 -34.68
C ARG A 617 -2.65 -19.46 -33.32
N ARG A 618 -2.08 -18.38 -32.80
CA ARG A 618 -2.40 -17.78 -31.50
C ARG A 618 -3.86 -17.37 -31.38
N LYS A 619 -4.45 -16.84 -32.45
CA LYS A 619 -5.88 -16.47 -32.51
C LYS A 619 -6.81 -17.68 -32.38
N LYS A 620 -6.37 -18.92 -32.61
CA LYS A 620 -7.22 -20.12 -32.43
C LYS A 620 -7.55 -20.41 -30.96
N TYR A 621 -6.77 -19.87 -30.01
CA TYR A 621 -6.89 -20.18 -28.58
C TYR A 621 -7.41 -19.00 -27.78
N LYS A 622 -8.05 -19.29 -26.64
CA LYS A 622 -8.41 -18.27 -25.66
C LYS A 622 -7.16 -17.81 -24.91
N PRO A 623 -6.97 -16.49 -24.68
CA PRO A 623 -5.89 -16.01 -23.85
C PRO A 623 -6.06 -16.45 -22.39
N GLY A 624 -4.94 -16.53 -21.68
CA GLY A 624 -4.86 -16.96 -20.29
C GLY A 624 -4.72 -15.82 -19.29
N LEU A 625 -5.29 -16.00 -18.09
CA LEU A 625 -4.98 -15.17 -16.93
C LEU A 625 -3.50 -15.33 -16.55
N VAL A 626 -3.02 -16.58 -16.58
CA VAL A 626 -1.68 -16.97 -16.17
C VAL A 626 -0.90 -17.48 -17.40
N PRO A 627 -0.03 -16.65 -18.01
CA PRO A 627 0.66 -17.00 -19.25
C PRO A 627 1.92 -17.86 -19.07
N PRO A 628 2.25 -18.70 -20.06
CA PRO A 628 3.50 -19.48 -20.14
C PRO A 628 4.77 -18.66 -19.92
N PHE A 629 4.72 -17.37 -20.26
CA PHE A 629 5.74 -16.37 -19.96
C PHE A 629 6.29 -16.46 -18.52
N TYR A 630 5.44 -16.71 -17.50
CA TYR A 630 5.90 -16.81 -16.11
C TYR A 630 6.52 -18.17 -15.76
N ALA A 631 6.37 -19.18 -16.62
CA ALA A 631 7.04 -20.47 -16.48
C ALA A 631 8.45 -20.40 -17.04
N ASP A 632 8.57 -19.90 -18.28
CA ASP A 632 9.81 -19.96 -19.07
C ASP A 632 10.67 -18.69 -18.90
N LEU A 633 10.07 -17.56 -18.52
CA LEU A 633 10.72 -16.27 -18.25
C LEU A 633 11.60 -15.74 -19.39
N PRO A 634 11.05 -15.65 -20.61
CA PRO A 634 11.76 -15.15 -21.78
C PRO A 634 12.04 -13.65 -21.67
N THR A 635 13.07 -13.19 -22.37
CA THR A 635 13.59 -11.82 -22.35
C THR A 635 13.35 -11.08 -23.67
N THR A 636 13.52 -11.75 -24.81
CA THR A 636 13.30 -11.16 -26.15
C THR A 636 11.93 -11.51 -26.73
N ILE A 637 11.51 -10.82 -27.79
CA ILE A 637 10.22 -11.07 -28.45
C ILE A 637 10.20 -12.48 -29.06
N GLU A 638 11.32 -12.91 -29.62
CA GLU A 638 11.51 -14.23 -30.23
C GLU A 638 11.40 -15.34 -29.17
N GLU A 639 12.01 -15.15 -28.00
CA GLU A 639 11.90 -16.08 -26.87
C GLU A 639 10.46 -16.13 -26.31
N ILE A 640 9.76 -14.98 -26.30
CA ILE A 640 8.34 -14.92 -25.90
C ILE A 640 7.49 -15.74 -26.87
N GLU A 641 7.69 -15.56 -28.18
CA GLU A 641 6.99 -16.32 -29.22
C GLU A 641 7.28 -17.82 -29.09
N ALA A 642 8.54 -18.20 -28.91
CA ALA A 642 8.94 -19.60 -28.75
C ALA A 642 8.32 -20.25 -27.49
N SER A 643 8.24 -19.52 -26.37
CA SER A 643 7.59 -19.99 -25.14
C SER A 643 6.08 -20.20 -25.35
N GLU A 644 5.40 -19.25 -25.99
CA GLU A 644 3.97 -19.38 -26.29
C GLU A 644 3.72 -20.54 -27.29
N LYS A 645 4.56 -20.71 -28.32
CA LYS A 645 4.47 -21.81 -29.31
C LYS A 645 4.64 -23.17 -28.64
N LYS A 646 5.69 -23.34 -27.82
CA LYS A 646 5.93 -24.57 -27.05
C LYS A 646 4.75 -24.96 -26.18
N TYR A 647 4.15 -23.98 -25.50
CA TYR A 647 2.96 -24.22 -24.69
C TYR A 647 1.78 -24.68 -25.55
N LEU A 648 1.51 -24.02 -26.68
CA LEU A 648 0.43 -24.40 -27.59
C LEU A 648 0.65 -25.81 -28.19
N ASP A 649 1.86 -26.17 -28.57
CA ASP A 649 2.19 -27.51 -29.07
C ASP A 649 1.92 -28.61 -28.03
N LEU A 650 2.24 -28.36 -26.75
CA LEU A 650 1.94 -29.28 -25.66
C LEU A 650 0.45 -29.31 -25.32
N PHE A 651 -0.21 -28.16 -25.41
CA PHE A 651 -1.64 -28.02 -25.18
C PHE A 651 -2.44 -28.80 -26.21
N ASP A 652 -2.05 -28.77 -27.49
CA ASP A 652 -2.70 -29.52 -28.56
C ASP A 652 -2.62 -31.05 -28.34
N LYS A 653 -1.51 -31.53 -27.76
CA LYS A 653 -1.34 -32.95 -27.42
C LYS A 653 -2.13 -33.37 -26.20
N ASN A 654 -2.08 -32.59 -25.12
CA ASN A 654 -2.72 -32.91 -23.84
C ASN A 654 -3.15 -31.63 -23.10
N PRO A 655 -4.37 -31.12 -23.35
CA PRO A 655 -4.82 -29.83 -22.80
C PRO A 655 -4.78 -29.73 -21.28
N ILE A 656 -5.38 -30.71 -20.59
CA ILE A 656 -5.55 -30.70 -19.13
C ILE A 656 -4.19 -30.83 -18.43
N LYS A 657 -3.39 -31.82 -18.87
CA LYS A 657 -2.06 -32.08 -18.30
C LYS A 657 -1.14 -30.87 -18.48
N THR A 658 -1.15 -30.25 -19.65
CA THR A 658 -0.33 -29.07 -19.94
C THR A 658 -0.74 -27.89 -19.06
N ASP A 659 -2.03 -27.59 -18.93
CA ASP A 659 -2.50 -26.49 -18.08
C ASP A 659 -2.11 -26.71 -16.60
N ILE A 660 -2.23 -27.94 -16.08
CA ILE A 660 -1.81 -28.27 -14.70
C ILE A 660 -0.30 -28.08 -14.52
N ILE A 661 0.52 -28.60 -15.44
CA ILE A 661 1.99 -28.49 -15.35
C ILE A 661 2.41 -27.02 -15.38
N TYR A 662 1.89 -26.23 -16.32
CA TYR A 662 2.22 -24.82 -16.43
C TYR A 662 1.70 -24.02 -15.23
N PHE A 663 0.50 -24.31 -14.72
CA PHE A 663 -0.02 -23.68 -13.51
C PHE A 663 0.91 -23.88 -12.31
N ILE A 664 1.34 -25.13 -12.07
CA ILE A 664 2.25 -25.46 -10.96
C ILE A 664 3.60 -24.77 -11.14
N LYS A 665 4.20 -24.85 -12.33
CA LYS A 665 5.49 -24.18 -12.63
C LYS A 665 5.41 -22.68 -12.35
N ILE A 666 4.34 -22.03 -12.80
CA ILE A 666 4.13 -20.59 -12.62
C ILE A 666 3.92 -20.24 -11.15
N ALA A 667 3.07 -20.99 -10.44
CA ALA A 667 2.85 -20.82 -9.01
C ALA A 667 4.16 -20.93 -8.22
N VAL A 668 5.00 -21.92 -8.54
CA VAL A 668 6.31 -22.11 -7.91
C VAL A 668 7.23 -20.91 -8.19
N ASN A 669 7.32 -20.45 -9.43
CA ASN A 669 8.15 -19.31 -9.79
C ASN A 669 7.71 -18.00 -9.09
N ILE A 670 6.39 -17.76 -8.99
CA ILE A 670 5.82 -16.56 -8.35
C ILE A 670 5.99 -16.57 -6.83
N VAL A 671 5.75 -17.71 -6.18
CA VAL A 671 5.77 -17.85 -4.73
C VAL A 671 7.20 -17.94 -4.20
N PHE A 672 8.05 -18.77 -4.82
CA PHE A 672 9.38 -19.10 -4.27
C PHE A 672 10.53 -18.33 -4.93
N LYS A 673 10.50 -18.11 -6.25
CA LYS A 673 11.59 -17.40 -6.95
C LYS A 673 11.39 -15.89 -7.02
N ARG A 674 10.26 -15.37 -6.50
CA ARG A 674 9.86 -13.94 -6.56
C ARG A 674 9.90 -13.35 -7.97
N LYS A 675 9.92 -14.19 -9.01
CA LYS A 675 9.89 -13.75 -10.40
C LYS A 675 8.46 -13.35 -10.71
N ARG A 676 8.21 -12.04 -10.63
CA ARG A 676 6.88 -11.44 -10.73
C ARG A 676 6.89 -10.34 -11.78
N SER A 677 5.71 -10.04 -12.29
CA SER A 677 5.45 -8.92 -13.20
C SER A 677 5.56 -7.54 -12.55
N SER A 678 6.02 -7.40 -11.31
CA SER A 678 6.14 -6.10 -10.61
C SER A 678 7.54 -5.52 -10.77
#